data_AF-A0A1A9NCU9-F1
#
_entry.id   AF-A0A1A9NCU9-F1
#
_cell.length_a   1.000
_cell.length_b   1.000
_cell.length_c   1.000
_cell.angle_alpha   90.00
_cell.angle_beta   90.00
_cell.angle_gamma   90.00
#
_symmetry.space_group_name_H-M   'P 1'
#
loop_
_entity.id
_entity.type
_entity.pdbx_description
1 polymer ?
#
loop_
_entity_poly.entity_id
_entity_poly.type
_entity_poly.pdbx_seq_one_letter_code
_entity_poly.pdbx_strand_id
1 'polypeptide(L)'
;MLVKDLVRDTIWMPGTDYDPSHKPKISVLLPTFRRGKSGMFRRCVDSILSQTLEDIELIIIDDASTDGTADQIAEYLAKDGRVSCLRHPKNIGLPAISEYEGYLKARADRLSFAFDDTMFNEDALEKLLKESEKAPHAMIYGHVEMSLRNEATGEIVTTRLGVARSQGTLRVENFIPNNGVLLTKEIIEDVGFYDPHVVIARLCDWDLWCRIAERYEVKAVDVAVGLEEGPITNDSLGHTYVLDSWAANEWMHTARNERLHPDQLGNYEVFAPNPVHGASTQNVAHRLAVKHAAARNWALPADPGPASGAGYILVVTAHYDASTYLYFNMLPPEVARRVRIISISTGYGVEELARASCVIFVRHISVFSAWMDAARAMNVPAYYFLDDNLPLLAKIGELPPGNEDYRPDQYREDLAMFDGVLLSSRNLLEYFEEEKLHDQLFCFPVSYYDQRSLFIDYHESKNQDELVIACATGSHRAKGLWEVVFPAIQRLVSEGRNVHLIAPEPSESEYKNLTKGLPKNFRITLLPFELDYLFAMRRFARYSPDFLLHAPSATANNAYKTLHPLMSALIMNAVPVLPDTKPYDQILECGNAVFVHDSAQPLSWYTALVDALKDKSSLDQIRQKNAEYCAENFSGSQNAAVLDSILTKFDHEASWETQANRLHKFASWSRKINGVGAGNASTTPAIEQAGELANFRRIHRYSWRHRILSARSNLWNLISPQFARLKSFSDEQGWRLNGSSLELSDSLHNIPFREYRISPPTGKWTALYVALTVDFIKQGQVGVELVSPEDNVKNHIAIDIQRLDLTRPIRFDLQDITVKPGESWRVRVFAKSKAPVYVYEFINRKWFGLRFSAPTPFMELVTE
;
A
#
# COMPACT_ATOMS: atom_id res chain seq x y z
N MET A 1 -12.19 -11.12 -16.38
CA MET A 1 -13.22 -12.03 -15.81
C MET A 1 -14.14 -11.26 -14.89
N LEU A 2 -15.46 -11.29 -15.13
CA LEU A 2 -16.43 -10.52 -14.34
C LEU A 2 -16.90 -11.29 -13.11
N VAL A 3 -17.18 -10.60 -12.00
CA VAL A 3 -17.71 -11.21 -10.76
C VAL A 3 -18.97 -12.01 -11.04
N LYS A 4 -19.95 -11.46 -11.77
CA LYS A 4 -21.21 -12.14 -12.10
C LYS A 4 -21.00 -13.48 -12.83
N ASP A 5 -19.95 -13.60 -13.63
CA ASP A 5 -19.65 -14.84 -14.36
C ASP A 5 -19.07 -15.90 -13.42
N LEU A 6 -18.36 -15.48 -12.37
CA LEU A 6 -17.78 -16.37 -11.36
C LEU A 6 -18.84 -16.97 -10.44
N VAL A 7 -19.90 -16.21 -10.16
CA VAL A 7 -20.95 -16.58 -9.19
C VAL A 7 -22.26 -17.08 -9.82
N ARG A 8 -22.39 -17.04 -11.16
CA ARG A 8 -23.65 -17.35 -11.86
C ARG A 8 -24.25 -18.73 -11.53
N ASP A 9 -23.38 -19.68 -11.18
CA ASP A 9 -23.72 -21.08 -10.96
C ASP A 9 -23.73 -21.41 -9.44
N THR A 10 -23.66 -20.40 -8.56
CA THR A 10 -23.75 -20.55 -7.09
C THR A 10 -25.14 -21.05 -6.69
N ILE A 11 -25.18 -22.04 -5.80
CA ILE A 11 -26.41 -22.65 -5.30
C ILE A 11 -26.80 -21.99 -3.98
N TRP A 12 -28.02 -21.45 -3.91
CA TRP A 12 -28.60 -20.93 -2.67
C TRP A 12 -29.43 -22.01 -1.95
N MET A 13 -29.14 -22.24 -0.68
CA MET A 13 -29.84 -23.15 0.22
C MET A 13 -30.30 -22.34 1.45
N PRO A 14 -31.53 -21.80 1.43
CA PRO A 14 -32.06 -21.05 2.56
C PRO A 14 -32.32 -21.96 3.76
N GLY A 15 -32.11 -21.43 4.96
CA GLY A 15 -32.53 -22.05 6.21
C GLY A 15 -34.05 -22.18 6.30
N THR A 16 -34.53 -23.05 7.20
CA THR A 16 -35.97 -23.27 7.38
C THR A 16 -36.70 -22.06 7.98
N ASP A 17 -35.99 -21.16 8.68
CA ASP A 17 -36.52 -19.89 9.19
C ASP A 17 -36.28 -18.71 8.24
N TYR A 18 -35.82 -18.97 7.00
CA TYR A 18 -35.62 -17.93 6.00
C TYR A 18 -36.96 -17.42 5.47
N ASP A 19 -37.44 -16.33 6.08
CA ASP A 19 -38.59 -15.54 5.64
C ASP A 19 -38.14 -14.15 5.13
N PRO A 20 -38.33 -13.81 3.84
CA PRO A 20 -38.03 -12.48 3.32
C PRO A 20 -38.75 -11.33 4.02
N SER A 21 -39.84 -11.59 4.76
CA SER A 21 -40.60 -10.58 5.50
C SER A 21 -40.03 -10.24 6.89
N HIS A 22 -39.23 -11.15 7.48
CA HIS A 22 -38.54 -10.93 8.75
C HIS A 22 -37.15 -10.33 8.53
N LYS A 23 -36.80 -9.31 9.32
CA LYS A 23 -35.46 -8.72 9.36
C LYS A 23 -34.78 -9.08 10.69
N PRO A 24 -33.80 -9.99 10.70
CA PRO A 24 -32.98 -10.26 11.88
C PRO A 24 -32.24 -9.00 12.34
N LYS A 25 -31.79 -8.96 13.59
CA LYS A 25 -31.00 -7.84 14.11
C LYS A 25 -29.62 -7.77 13.47
N ILE A 26 -29.00 -8.91 13.18
CA ILE A 26 -27.67 -9.03 12.58
C ILE A 26 -27.67 -10.17 11.57
N SER A 27 -27.09 -9.91 10.39
CA SER A 27 -26.67 -10.95 9.46
C SER A 27 -25.17 -11.18 9.64
N VAL A 28 -24.79 -12.42 9.95
CA VAL A 28 -23.38 -12.84 10.05
C VAL A 28 -22.98 -13.51 8.74
N LEU A 29 -21.97 -12.97 8.07
CA LEU A 29 -21.42 -13.52 6.83
C LEU A 29 -20.19 -14.38 7.15
N LEU A 30 -20.19 -15.63 6.71
CA LEU A 30 -19.12 -16.59 7.00
C LEU A 30 -18.65 -17.31 5.73
N PRO A 31 -17.67 -16.75 4.99
CA PRO A 31 -17.00 -17.49 3.94
C PRO A 31 -16.15 -18.62 4.52
N THR A 32 -16.12 -19.78 3.85
CA THR A 32 -15.30 -20.92 4.25
C THR A 32 -14.75 -21.70 3.06
N PHE A 33 -13.55 -22.26 3.23
CA PHE A 33 -12.97 -23.21 2.28
C PHE A 33 -12.10 -24.24 2.98
N ARG A 34 -12.52 -25.51 2.92
CA ARG A 34 -11.76 -26.67 3.40
C ARG A 34 -11.30 -26.59 4.86
N ARG A 35 -12.23 -26.26 5.76
CA ARG A 35 -11.92 -26.00 7.17
C ARG A 35 -12.57 -26.98 8.16
N GLY A 36 -13.33 -27.95 7.65
CA GLY A 36 -14.02 -28.97 8.43
C GLY A 36 -13.07 -29.95 9.12
N LYS A 37 -11.95 -30.31 8.49
CA LYS A 37 -10.99 -31.29 9.08
C LYS A 37 -10.25 -30.79 10.31
N SER A 38 -9.97 -29.48 10.40
CA SER A 38 -9.30 -28.91 11.58
C SER A 38 -10.24 -28.72 12.76
N GLY A 39 -11.56 -28.83 12.55
CA GLY A 39 -12.58 -28.51 13.55
C GLY A 39 -12.81 -27.01 13.75
N MET A 40 -12.05 -26.14 13.05
CA MET A 40 -12.19 -24.68 13.16
C MET A 40 -13.57 -24.22 12.67
N PHE A 41 -14.04 -24.71 11.52
CA PHE A 41 -15.37 -24.38 11.00
C PHE A 41 -16.48 -24.66 12.01
N ARG A 42 -16.48 -25.86 12.61
CA ARG A 42 -17.46 -26.26 13.62
C ARG A 42 -17.41 -25.36 14.85
N ARG A 43 -16.21 -25.09 15.40
CA ARG A 43 -16.04 -24.18 16.54
C ARG A 43 -16.57 -22.78 16.25
N CYS A 44 -16.29 -22.26 15.05
CA CYS A 44 -16.78 -20.94 14.62
C CYS A 44 -18.31 -20.90 14.58
N VAL A 45 -18.93 -21.83 13.84
CA VAL A 45 -20.39 -21.90 13.69
C VAL A 45 -21.07 -22.10 15.05
N ASP A 46 -20.58 -23.02 15.88
CA ASP A 46 -21.14 -23.26 17.22
C ASP A 46 -21.10 -21.97 18.07
N SER A 47 -19.99 -21.21 18.03
CA SER A 47 -19.84 -19.96 18.78
C SER A 47 -20.78 -18.83 18.32
N ILE A 48 -21.15 -18.82 17.04
CA ILE A 48 -22.12 -17.85 16.49
C ILE A 48 -23.54 -18.27 16.85
N LEU A 49 -23.87 -19.56 16.77
CA LEU A 49 -25.22 -20.05 17.05
C LEU A 49 -25.55 -20.06 18.55
N SER A 50 -24.52 -20.06 19.42
CA SER A 50 -24.65 -19.98 20.88
C SER A 50 -24.65 -18.55 21.44
N GLN A 51 -24.79 -17.52 20.60
CA GLN A 51 -24.84 -16.12 21.05
C GLN A 51 -26.08 -15.87 21.94
N THR A 52 -25.95 -14.97 22.92
CA THR A 52 -27.07 -14.51 23.76
C THR A 52 -28.14 -13.76 22.95
N LEU A 53 -27.75 -13.16 21.83
CA LEU A 53 -28.66 -12.58 20.85
C LEU A 53 -29.17 -13.67 19.90
N GLU A 54 -30.42 -14.10 20.10
CA GLU A 54 -31.03 -15.17 19.29
C GLU A 54 -31.47 -14.71 17.89
N ASP A 55 -31.90 -13.45 17.74
CA ASP A 55 -32.45 -12.86 16.49
C ASP A 55 -31.33 -12.49 15.50
N ILE A 56 -30.58 -13.50 15.09
CA ILE A 56 -29.51 -13.43 14.10
C ILE A 56 -29.80 -14.39 12.94
N GLU A 57 -29.18 -14.13 11.80
CA GLU A 57 -29.03 -15.14 10.74
C GLU A 57 -27.56 -15.37 10.42
N LEU A 58 -27.22 -16.61 10.09
CA LEU A 58 -25.88 -17.00 9.69
C LEU A 58 -25.90 -17.44 8.22
N ILE A 59 -25.16 -16.73 7.37
CA ILE A 59 -25.03 -17.04 5.95
C ILE A 59 -23.64 -17.58 5.69
N ILE A 60 -23.55 -18.90 5.47
CA ILE A 60 -22.30 -19.59 5.17
C ILE A 60 -22.07 -19.57 3.66
N ILE A 61 -20.88 -19.17 3.23
CA ILE A 61 -20.48 -19.19 1.82
C ILE A 61 -19.38 -20.23 1.62
N ASP A 62 -19.77 -21.43 1.16
CA ASP A 62 -18.85 -22.53 0.87
C ASP A 62 -18.22 -22.38 -0.52
N ASP A 63 -16.92 -22.08 -0.55
CA ASP A 63 -16.15 -21.87 -1.78
C ASP A 63 -15.68 -23.20 -2.40
N ALA A 64 -16.62 -24.13 -2.57
CA ALA A 64 -16.47 -25.48 -3.11
C ALA A 64 -15.60 -26.43 -2.27
N SER A 65 -15.86 -26.52 -0.96
CA SER A 65 -15.14 -27.43 -0.07
C SER A 65 -15.32 -28.92 -0.43
N THR A 66 -14.25 -29.68 -0.20
CA THR A 66 -14.11 -31.10 -0.59
C THR A 66 -13.52 -31.97 0.53
N ASP A 67 -13.41 -31.43 1.74
CA ASP A 67 -12.73 -32.04 2.89
C ASP A 67 -13.69 -32.52 4.01
N GLY A 68 -15.01 -32.44 3.77
CA GLY A 68 -16.04 -32.72 4.77
C GLY A 68 -16.70 -31.46 5.35
N THR A 69 -16.20 -30.25 5.06
CA THR A 69 -16.86 -28.98 5.46
C THR A 69 -18.32 -28.92 4.95
N ALA A 70 -18.54 -29.32 3.70
CA ALA A 70 -19.86 -29.38 3.09
C ALA A 70 -20.87 -30.28 3.85
N ASP A 71 -20.40 -31.41 4.38
CA ASP A 71 -21.26 -32.32 5.15
C ASP A 71 -21.62 -31.70 6.51
N GLN A 72 -20.68 -30.98 7.13
CA GLN A 72 -20.93 -30.22 8.36
C GLN A 72 -21.93 -29.09 8.12
N ILE A 73 -21.84 -28.37 6.98
CA ILE A 73 -22.82 -27.35 6.60
C ILE A 73 -24.22 -27.95 6.47
N ALA A 74 -24.34 -29.10 5.78
CA ALA A 74 -25.63 -29.79 5.63
C ALA A 74 -26.24 -30.20 6.98
N GLU A 75 -25.41 -30.59 7.96
CA GLU A 75 -25.85 -30.87 9.33
C GLU A 75 -26.44 -29.62 10.01
N TYR A 76 -25.79 -28.46 9.89
CA TYR A 76 -26.30 -27.21 10.48
C TYR A 76 -27.58 -26.73 9.82
N LEU A 77 -27.65 -26.76 8.47
CA LEU A 77 -28.87 -26.43 7.72
C LEU A 77 -30.09 -27.26 8.17
N ALA A 78 -29.86 -28.51 8.58
CA ALA A 78 -30.93 -29.39 9.06
C ALA A 78 -31.29 -29.18 10.55
N LYS A 79 -30.38 -28.62 11.35
CA LYS A 79 -30.52 -28.48 12.81
C LYS A 79 -31.00 -27.12 13.27
N ASP A 80 -30.61 -26.06 12.59
CA ASP A 80 -30.87 -24.68 13.00
C ASP A 80 -31.41 -23.87 11.81
N GLY A 81 -32.65 -23.41 11.91
CA GLY A 81 -33.35 -22.72 10.83
C GLY A 81 -32.78 -21.33 10.50
N ARG A 82 -31.94 -20.76 11.38
CA ARG A 82 -31.24 -19.50 11.17
C ARG A 82 -30.06 -19.61 10.20
N VAL A 83 -29.59 -20.83 9.93
CA VAL A 83 -28.44 -21.08 9.06
C VAL A 83 -28.90 -21.19 7.62
N SER A 84 -28.26 -20.42 6.73
CA SER A 84 -28.40 -20.56 5.28
C SER A 84 -27.03 -20.76 4.64
N CYS A 85 -27.01 -21.26 3.40
CA CYS A 85 -25.75 -21.49 2.69
C CYS A 85 -25.80 -21.09 1.21
N LEU A 86 -24.76 -20.40 0.77
CA LEU A 86 -24.38 -20.26 -0.63
C LEU A 86 -23.24 -21.22 -0.92
N ARG A 87 -23.35 -22.02 -1.98
CA ARG A 87 -22.29 -22.96 -2.38
C ARG A 87 -21.83 -22.73 -3.79
N HIS A 88 -20.55 -22.39 -3.94
CA HIS A 88 -19.93 -22.27 -5.25
C HIS A 88 -19.71 -23.66 -5.87
N PRO A 89 -19.85 -23.81 -7.19
CA PRO A 89 -19.57 -25.07 -7.89
C PRO A 89 -18.07 -25.35 -8.01
N LYS A 90 -17.24 -24.31 -7.96
CA LYS A 90 -15.78 -24.36 -8.05
C LYS A 90 -15.18 -23.29 -7.16
N ASN A 91 -13.97 -23.53 -6.68
CA ASN A 91 -13.26 -22.58 -5.84
C ASN A 91 -12.95 -21.29 -6.62
N ILE A 92 -13.49 -20.16 -6.15
CA ILE A 92 -13.21 -18.80 -6.64
C ILE A 92 -11.96 -18.25 -5.94
N GLY A 93 -11.85 -18.49 -4.63
CA GLY A 93 -10.71 -18.13 -3.77
C GLY A 93 -10.39 -16.64 -3.70
N LEU A 94 -11.43 -15.82 -3.73
CA LEU A 94 -11.40 -14.39 -3.44
C LEU A 94 -12.46 -14.11 -2.38
N PRO A 95 -12.08 -13.91 -1.09
CA PRO A 95 -13.05 -13.73 0.00
C PRO A 95 -14.06 -12.61 -0.26
N ALA A 96 -13.62 -11.50 -0.86
CA ALA A 96 -14.48 -10.38 -1.25
C ALA A 96 -15.68 -10.79 -2.12
N ILE A 97 -15.54 -11.80 -2.99
CA ILE A 97 -16.64 -12.31 -3.84
C ILE A 97 -17.61 -13.13 -3.00
N SER A 98 -17.11 -14.02 -2.15
CA SER A 98 -17.94 -14.83 -1.25
C SER A 98 -18.76 -13.96 -0.31
N GLU A 99 -18.11 -12.96 0.29
CA GLU A 99 -18.74 -11.97 1.17
C GLU A 99 -19.80 -11.15 0.43
N TYR A 100 -19.56 -10.81 -0.84
CA TYR A 100 -20.52 -10.08 -1.66
C TYR A 100 -21.79 -10.90 -1.92
N GLU A 101 -21.65 -12.18 -2.25
CA GLU A 101 -22.82 -13.05 -2.39
C GLU A 101 -23.58 -13.18 -1.06
N GLY A 102 -22.86 -13.28 0.06
CA GLY A 102 -23.44 -13.26 1.41
C GLY A 102 -24.23 -11.98 1.68
N TYR A 103 -23.65 -10.82 1.38
CA TYR A 103 -24.28 -9.51 1.49
C TYR A 103 -25.59 -9.42 0.69
N LEU A 104 -25.62 -9.95 -0.53
CA LEU A 104 -26.83 -9.97 -1.36
C LEU A 104 -27.97 -10.80 -0.77
N LYS A 105 -27.66 -11.76 0.11
CA LYS A 105 -28.65 -12.62 0.80
C LYS A 105 -29.01 -12.15 2.20
N ALA A 106 -28.16 -11.35 2.82
CA ALA A 106 -28.39 -10.75 4.13
C ALA A 106 -29.72 -9.98 4.14
N ARG A 107 -30.52 -10.16 5.19
CA ARG A 107 -31.79 -9.49 5.43
C ARG A 107 -31.68 -8.40 6.49
N ALA A 108 -30.76 -8.51 7.44
CA ALA A 108 -30.58 -7.52 8.49
C ALA A 108 -30.04 -6.20 7.93
N ASP A 109 -30.36 -5.10 8.63
CA ASP A 109 -29.79 -3.79 8.32
C ASP A 109 -28.34 -3.67 8.84
N ARG A 110 -27.91 -4.57 9.74
CA ARG A 110 -26.54 -4.63 10.29
C ARG A 110 -25.83 -5.91 9.89
N LEU A 111 -24.56 -5.77 9.52
CA LEU A 111 -23.70 -6.85 9.04
C LEU A 111 -22.54 -7.06 10.01
N SER A 112 -22.29 -8.32 10.33
CA SER A 112 -21.07 -8.78 10.99
C SER A 112 -20.34 -9.77 10.08
N PHE A 113 -19.02 -9.70 10.07
CA PHE A 113 -18.17 -10.57 9.26
C PHE A 113 -17.57 -11.65 10.17
N ALA A 114 -17.43 -12.86 9.68
CA ALA A 114 -16.80 -13.96 10.42
C ALA A 114 -15.85 -14.71 9.51
N PHE A 115 -14.74 -15.19 10.06
CA PHE A 115 -13.88 -16.16 9.39
C PHE A 115 -13.92 -17.50 10.13
N ASP A 116 -13.77 -18.57 9.37
CA ASP A 116 -13.94 -19.95 9.84
C ASP A 116 -12.84 -20.42 10.82
N ASP A 117 -11.87 -19.56 11.12
CA ASP A 117 -10.79 -19.69 12.10
C ASP A 117 -10.98 -18.82 13.37
N THR A 118 -12.14 -18.19 13.50
CA THR A 118 -12.52 -17.33 14.63
C THR A 118 -13.55 -18.00 15.53
N MET A 119 -13.39 -17.84 16.85
CA MET A 119 -14.39 -18.20 17.86
C MET A 119 -14.93 -16.93 18.53
N PHE A 120 -16.25 -16.72 18.50
CA PHE A 120 -16.92 -15.58 19.14
C PHE A 120 -17.19 -15.84 20.62
N ASN A 121 -17.11 -14.80 21.45
CA ASN A 121 -17.58 -14.85 22.83
C ASN A 121 -19.12 -14.81 22.88
N GLU A 122 -19.73 -15.49 23.85
CA GLU A 122 -21.19 -15.73 23.91
C GLU A 122 -22.07 -14.46 23.84
N ASP A 123 -21.59 -13.31 24.33
CA ASP A 123 -22.35 -12.06 24.38
C ASP A 123 -21.83 -10.96 23.42
N ALA A 124 -20.94 -11.33 22.49
CA ALA A 124 -20.25 -10.39 21.62
C ALA A 124 -21.22 -9.62 20.71
N LEU A 125 -22.09 -10.34 19.99
CA LEU A 125 -23.01 -9.72 19.03
C LEU A 125 -24.06 -8.83 19.70
N GLU A 126 -24.57 -9.23 20.87
CA GLU A 126 -25.50 -8.42 21.66
C GLU A 126 -24.86 -7.10 22.12
N LYS A 127 -23.62 -7.16 22.61
CA LYS A 127 -22.88 -5.98 23.05
C LYS A 127 -22.53 -5.05 21.88
N LEU A 128 -22.08 -5.59 20.74
CA LEU A 128 -21.80 -4.79 19.54
C LEU A 128 -23.08 -4.10 19.04
N LEU A 129 -24.21 -4.79 19.02
CA LEU A 129 -25.50 -4.22 18.64
C LEU A 129 -25.87 -3.03 19.52
N LYS A 130 -25.77 -3.19 20.84
CA LYS A 130 -26.07 -2.13 21.81
C LYS A 130 -25.21 -0.88 21.61
N GLU A 131 -23.93 -1.04 21.28
CA GLU A 131 -23.06 0.10 20.98
C GLU A 131 -23.36 0.74 19.63
N SER A 132 -23.70 -0.07 18.61
CA SER A 132 -24.10 0.41 17.28
C SER A 132 -25.40 1.22 17.30
N GLU A 133 -26.35 0.85 18.16
CA GLU A 133 -27.60 1.62 18.36
C GLU A 133 -27.35 3.01 18.96
N LYS A 134 -26.25 3.21 19.71
CA LYS A 134 -25.86 4.54 20.23
C LYS A 134 -25.16 5.42 19.19
N ALA A 135 -24.71 4.84 18.09
CA ALA A 135 -23.98 5.53 17.03
C ALA A 135 -24.40 4.98 15.65
N PRO A 136 -25.64 5.25 15.21
CA PRO A 136 -26.23 4.58 14.04
C PRO A 136 -25.50 4.86 12.72
N HIS A 137 -24.75 5.97 12.63
CA HIS A 137 -23.96 6.38 11.46
C HIS A 137 -22.44 6.15 11.66
N ALA A 138 -22.07 5.13 12.43
CA ALA A 138 -20.68 4.75 12.66
C ALA A 138 -20.48 3.26 12.40
N MET A 139 -19.28 2.91 11.94
CA MET A 139 -18.79 1.53 12.00
C MET A 139 -18.30 1.27 13.42
N ILE A 140 -18.85 0.25 14.08
CA ILE A 140 -18.41 -0.17 15.41
C ILE A 140 -17.43 -1.31 15.29
N TYR A 141 -16.37 -1.31 16.09
CA TYR A 141 -15.50 -2.46 16.22
C TYR A 141 -15.09 -2.74 17.67
N GLY A 142 -15.14 -4.01 18.05
CA GLY A 142 -14.60 -4.50 19.32
C GLY A 142 -13.16 -5.01 19.17
N HIS A 143 -12.64 -5.63 20.23
CA HIS A 143 -11.31 -6.22 20.23
C HIS A 143 -11.35 -7.74 20.09
N VAL A 144 -10.32 -8.27 19.43
CA VAL A 144 -10.15 -9.71 19.18
C VAL A 144 -8.75 -10.10 19.66
N GLU A 145 -8.68 -11.18 20.41
CA GLU A 145 -7.41 -11.81 20.74
C GLU A 145 -6.95 -12.62 19.53
N MET A 146 -5.73 -12.41 19.05
CA MET A 146 -5.17 -13.07 17.88
C MET A 146 -3.95 -13.88 18.29
N SER A 147 -3.97 -15.16 17.96
CA SER A 147 -2.82 -16.05 18.16
C SER A 147 -1.84 -15.90 17.01
N LEU A 148 -0.58 -15.63 17.32
CA LEU A 148 0.51 -15.47 16.38
C LEU A 148 1.62 -16.47 16.69
N ARG A 149 2.24 -17.05 15.66
CA ARG A 149 3.44 -17.88 15.82
C ARG A 149 4.66 -17.00 15.66
N ASN A 150 5.51 -16.94 16.67
CA ASN A 150 6.82 -16.30 16.56
C ASN A 150 7.70 -17.13 15.61
N GLU A 151 8.14 -16.54 14.50
CA GLU A 151 8.96 -17.26 13.50
C GLU A 151 10.32 -17.70 14.05
N ALA A 152 10.91 -16.94 14.98
CA ALA A 152 12.24 -17.22 15.51
C ALA A 152 12.24 -18.30 16.61
N THR A 153 11.23 -18.28 17.49
CA THR A 153 11.15 -19.21 18.65
C THR A 153 10.17 -20.36 18.42
N GLY A 154 9.22 -20.20 17.49
CA GLY A 154 8.10 -21.12 17.27
C GLY A 154 6.97 -21.01 18.31
N GLU A 155 7.15 -20.18 19.35
CA GLU A 155 6.18 -19.96 20.42
C GLU A 155 4.92 -19.27 19.90
N ILE A 156 3.77 -19.63 20.46
CA ILE A 156 2.51 -18.96 20.19
C ILE A 156 2.36 -17.84 21.21
N VAL A 157 2.21 -16.61 20.72
CA VAL A 157 1.92 -15.42 21.51
C VAL A 157 0.54 -14.91 21.14
N THR A 158 -0.15 -14.31 22.10
CA THR A 158 -1.45 -13.69 21.87
C THR A 158 -1.26 -12.18 21.85
N THR A 159 -1.81 -11.54 20.84
CA THR A 159 -1.88 -10.08 20.72
C THR A 159 -3.34 -9.64 20.59
N ARG A 160 -3.62 -8.38 20.89
CA ARG A 160 -4.96 -7.82 20.80
C ARG A 160 -5.09 -6.88 19.60
N LEU A 161 -6.00 -7.22 18.70
CA LEU A 161 -6.49 -6.32 17.64
C LEU A 161 -7.70 -5.52 18.14
N GLY A 162 -8.02 -4.42 17.46
CA GLY A 162 -9.20 -3.61 17.79
C GLY A 162 -9.00 -2.67 18.98
N VAL A 163 -7.75 -2.38 19.36
CA VAL A 163 -7.45 -1.35 20.35
C VAL A 163 -7.80 0.02 19.77
N ALA A 164 -8.42 0.90 20.58
CA ALA A 164 -8.76 2.25 20.17
C ALA A 164 -7.50 3.03 19.75
N ARG A 165 -7.53 3.58 18.53
CA ARG A 165 -6.47 4.41 17.94
C ARG A 165 -7.12 5.53 17.14
N SER A 166 -6.33 6.52 16.75
CA SER A 166 -6.75 7.51 15.75
C SER A 166 -7.18 6.80 14.48
N GLN A 167 -8.31 7.21 13.91
CA GLN A 167 -8.80 6.65 12.66
C GLN A 167 -7.83 6.90 11.49
N GLY A 168 -7.03 7.98 11.54
CA GLY A 168 -5.97 8.25 10.58
C GLY A 168 -4.87 7.19 10.55
N THR A 169 -4.67 6.45 11.64
CA THR A 169 -3.74 5.31 11.68
C THR A 169 -4.09 4.25 10.64
N LEU A 170 -5.37 4.13 10.22
CA LEU A 170 -5.77 3.21 9.15
C LEU A 170 -5.05 3.48 7.82
N ARG A 171 -4.55 4.69 7.59
CA ARG A 171 -3.77 5.02 6.37
C ARG A 171 -2.44 4.30 6.27
N VAL A 172 -1.91 3.81 7.40
CA VAL A 172 -0.58 3.22 7.47
C VAL A 172 -0.56 1.83 8.11
N GLU A 173 -1.61 1.43 8.84
CA GLU A 173 -1.69 0.14 9.53
C GLU A 173 -3.12 -0.43 9.57
N ASN A 174 -3.27 -1.75 9.39
CA ASN A 174 -4.53 -2.45 9.67
C ASN A 174 -4.54 -2.95 11.12
N PHE A 175 -5.38 -2.35 11.97
CA PHE A 175 -5.52 -2.74 13.38
C PHE A 175 -6.96 -3.15 13.75
N ILE A 176 -7.89 -3.09 12.80
CA ILE A 176 -9.30 -3.43 13.02
C ILE A 176 -9.50 -4.89 12.58
N PRO A 177 -9.86 -5.79 13.49
CA PRO A 177 -10.09 -7.19 13.15
C PRO A 177 -11.40 -7.29 12.37
N ASN A 178 -11.40 -7.99 11.23
CA ASN A 178 -12.60 -8.11 10.37
C ASN A 178 -13.81 -8.66 11.14
N ASN A 179 -13.56 -9.70 11.94
CA ASN A 179 -14.54 -10.34 12.82
C ASN A 179 -15.01 -9.49 14.01
N GLY A 180 -14.33 -8.39 14.29
CA GLY A 180 -14.72 -7.46 15.36
C GLY A 180 -15.71 -6.39 14.92
N VAL A 181 -16.05 -6.32 13.63
CA VAL A 181 -16.83 -5.22 13.05
C VAL A 181 -18.33 -5.49 13.03
N LEU A 182 -19.09 -4.44 13.33
CA LEU A 182 -20.53 -4.33 13.06
C LEU A 182 -20.82 -3.00 12.36
N LEU A 183 -21.44 -3.04 11.18
CA LEU A 183 -21.78 -1.86 10.38
C LEU A 183 -23.18 -1.96 9.76
N THR A 184 -23.75 -0.82 9.32
CA THR A 184 -25.02 -0.81 8.58
C THR A 184 -24.81 -1.07 7.10
N LYS A 185 -25.82 -1.64 6.44
CA LYS A 185 -25.85 -1.74 4.97
C LYS A 185 -25.73 -0.38 4.29
N GLU A 186 -26.29 0.68 4.88
CA GLU A 186 -26.18 2.05 4.39
C GLU A 186 -24.72 2.46 4.15
N ILE A 187 -23.81 2.11 5.07
CA ILE A 187 -22.38 2.42 4.91
C ILE A 187 -21.83 1.73 3.65
N ILE A 188 -22.15 0.45 3.44
CA ILE A 188 -21.72 -0.30 2.25
C ILE A 188 -22.32 0.27 0.96
N GLU A 189 -23.60 0.59 0.99
CA GLU A 189 -24.34 1.15 -0.14
C GLU A 189 -23.80 2.52 -0.56
N ASP A 190 -23.18 3.27 0.37
CA ASP A 190 -22.57 4.57 0.11
C ASP A 190 -21.06 4.51 -0.24
N VAL A 191 -20.27 3.65 0.40
CA VAL A 191 -18.80 3.60 0.22
C VAL A 191 -18.31 2.54 -0.76
N GLY A 192 -19.18 1.59 -1.11
CA GLY A 192 -18.84 0.36 -1.83
C GLY A 192 -18.36 -0.78 -0.92
N PHE A 193 -18.54 -2.01 -1.36
CA PHE A 193 -18.21 -3.23 -0.60
C PHE A 193 -16.72 -3.59 -0.70
N TYR A 194 -16.32 -4.81 -0.30
CA TYR A 194 -14.96 -5.31 -0.51
C TYR A 194 -14.57 -5.29 -1.99
N ASP A 195 -13.35 -4.86 -2.29
CA ASP A 195 -12.84 -4.90 -3.67
C ASP A 195 -12.31 -6.32 -3.99
N PRO A 196 -12.84 -6.97 -5.04
CA PRO A 196 -12.49 -8.34 -5.38
C PRO A 196 -11.24 -8.44 -6.27
N HIS A 197 -10.52 -7.34 -6.51
CA HIS A 197 -9.30 -7.38 -7.31
C HIS A 197 -8.20 -8.22 -6.65
N VAL A 198 -7.52 -9.05 -7.46
CA VAL A 198 -6.51 -10.00 -6.95
C VAL A 198 -5.35 -9.36 -6.20
N VAL A 199 -5.02 -8.09 -6.46
CA VAL A 199 -3.92 -7.37 -5.80
C VAL A 199 -4.18 -7.16 -4.32
N ILE A 200 -5.44 -7.00 -3.93
CA ILE A 200 -5.84 -6.65 -2.57
C ILE A 200 -6.57 -7.80 -1.87
N ALA A 201 -6.52 -9.02 -2.41
CA ALA A 201 -7.24 -10.17 -1.87
C ALA A 201 -6.95 -10.40 -0.36
N ARG A 202 -5.74 -10.07 0.10
CA ARG A 202 -5.33 -10.15 1.51
C ARG A 202 -5.69 -8.95 2.38
N LEU A 203 -6.03 -7.82 1.77
CA LEU A 203 -6.21 -6.52 2.42
C LEU A 203 -7.58 -5.91 2.11
N CYS A 204 -8.53 -6.72 1.63
CA CYS A 204 -9.84 -6.24 1.19
C CYS A 204 -10.67 -5.67 2.35
N ASP A 205 -10.47 -6.20 3.56
CA ASP A 205 -11.00 -5.66 4.81
C ASP A 205 -10.38 -4.30 5.14
N TRP A 206 -9.05 -4.21 5.16
CA TRP A 206 -8.33 -2.97 5.44
C TRP A 206 -8.68 -1.87 4.44
N ASP A 207 -8.80 -2.21 3.16
CA ASP A 207 -9.24 -1.31 2.12
C ASP A 207 -10.65 -0.75 2.40
N LEU A 208 -11.59 -1.61 2.79
CA LEU A 208 -12.93 -1.18 3.16
C LEU A 208 -12.89 -0.26 4.39
N TRP A 209 -12.10 -0.60 5.42
CA TRP A 209 -11.95 0.24 6.61
C TRP A 209 -11.38 1.62 6.26
N CYS A 210 -10.39 1.69 5.37
CA CYS A 210 -9.85 2.95 4.86
C CYS A 210 -10.92 3.80 4.17
N ARG A 211 -11.72 3.20 3.27
CA ARG A 211 -12.79 3.90 2.54
C ARG A 211 -13.96 4.31 3.43
N ILE A 212 -14.33 3.48 4.40
CA ILE A 212 -15.31 3.85 5.43
C ILE A 212 -14.77 5.03 6.24
N ALA A 213 -13.50 4.99 6.64
CA ALA A 213 -12.89 6.04 7.43
C ALA A 213 -12.79 7.40 6.70
N GLU A 214 -12.81 7.40 5.36
CA GLU A 214 -12.87 8.62 4.56
C GLU A 214 -14.19 9.36 4.66
N ARG A 215 -15.28 8.69 5.07
CA ARG A 215 -16.63 9.27 5.10
C ARG A 215 -17.29 9.18 6.48
N TYR A 216 -17.24 8.01 7.11
CA TYR A 216 -17.86 7.69 8.39
C TYR A 216 -16.87 7.71 9.56
N GLU A 217 -17.43 7.76 10.77
CA GLU A 217 -16.69 7.54 12.00
C GLU A 217 -16.52 6.04 12.27
N VAL A 218 -15.32 5.65 12.67
CA VAL A 218 -14.92 4.29 12.99
C VAL A 218 -14.62 4.24 14.48
N LYS A 219 -15.51 3.60 15.25
CA LYS A 219 -15.54 3.71 16.71
C LYS A 219 -15.17 2.40 17.39
N ALA A 220 -14.06 2.43 18.11
CA ALA A 220 -13.68 1.37 19.05
C ALA A 220 -14.67 1.32 20.21
N VAL A 221 -15.02 0.10 20.63
CA VAL A 221 -15.81 -0.16 21.84
C VAL A 221 -15.14 -1.23 22.69
N ASP A 222 -15.37 -1.17 24.00
CA ASP A 222 -14.82 -2.14 24.95
C ASP A 222 -15.66 -3.43 24.96
N VAL A 223 -15.64 -4.13 23.83
CA VAL A 223 -16.32 -5.42 23.63
C VAL A 223 -15.28 -6.44 23.20
N ALA A 224 -15.10 -7.49 24.02
CA ALA A 224 -14.27 -8.64 23.68
C ALA A 224 -15.05 -9.54 22.71
N VAL A 225 -14.70 -9.51 21.43
CA VAL A 225 -15.47 -10.20 20.39
C VAL A 225 -15.12 -11.67 20.30
N GLY A 226 -13.83 -12.02 20.39
CA GLY A 226 -13.43 -13.42 20.25
C GLY A 226 -11.94 -13.66 20.16
N LEU A 227 -11.60 -14.88 19.72
CA LEU A 227 -10.25 -15.38 19.48
C LEU A 227 -10.07 -15.79 18.01
N GLU A 228 -9.02 -15.29 17.37
CA GLU A 228 -8.60 -15.65 16.01
C GLU A 228 -7.35 -16.54 16.06
N GLU A 229 -7.41 -17.69 15.40
CA GLU A 229 -6.30 -18.65 15.30
C GLU A 229 -5.78 -18.84 13.86
N GLY A 230 -6.33 -18.10 12.89
CA GLY A 230 -5.90 -18.15 11.48
C GLY A 230 -4.39 -18.03 11.28
N PRO A 231 -3.73 -17.00 11.84
CA PRO A 231 -2.31 -16.75 11.61
C PRO A 231 -1.35 -17.87 12.08
N ILE A 232 -1.76 -18.77 12.98
CA ILE A 232 -0.91 -19.90 13.39
C ILE A 232 -1.01 -21.12 12.45
N THR A 233 -1.92 -21.09 11.47
CA THR A 233 -2.16 -22.17 10.50
C THR A 233 -1.36 -21.98 9.21
N ASN A 234 -0.84 -23.07 8.64
CA ASN A 234 0.01 -23.01 7.44
C ASN A 234 -0.77 -22.72 6.15
N ASP A 235 -2.09 -22.84 6.18
CA ASP A 235 -2.99 -22.70 5.03
C ASP A 235 -3.89 -21.46 5.13
N SER A 236 -3.58 -20.54 6.06
CA SER A 236 -4.20 -19.22 6.10
C SER A 236 -3.90 -18.44 4.81
N LEU A 237 -4.77 -17.49 4.47
CA LEU A 237 -4.57 -16.64 3.30
C LEU A 237 -3.24 -15.87 3.38
N GLY A 238 -2.81 -15.53 4.61
CA GLY A 238 -1.53 -14.90 4.90
C GLY A 238 -0.30 -15.70 4.43
N HIS A 239 -0.38 -17.04 4.40
CA HIS A 239 0.70 -17.93 3.98
C HIS A 239 0.55 -18.42 2.53
N THR A 240 -0.66 -18.46 2.00
CA THR A 240 -0.94 -19.01 0.65
C THR A 240 -0.96 -17.95 -0.45
N TYR A 241 -1.24 -16.69 -0.11
CA TYR A 241 -1.36 -15.57 -1.06
C TYR A 241 -0.23 -14.56 -0.84
N VAL A 242 0.47 -14.21 -1.92
CA VAL A 242 1.59 -13.27 -1.86
C VAL A 242 1.03 -11.85 -1.76
N LEU A 243 1.52 -11.07 -0.80
CA LEU A 243 1.22 -9.65 -0.66
C LEU A 243 2.37 -8.82 -1.22
N ASP A 244 2.04 -7.90 -2.13
CA ASP A 244 2.94 -6.83 -2.54
C ASP A 244 2.40 -5.51 -1.98
N SER A 245 3.06 -5.00 -0.94
CA SER A 245 2.60 -3.84 -0.18
C SER A 245 2.51 -2.56 -1.02
N TRP A 246 3.40 -2.40 -2.01
CA TRP A 246 3.38 -1.25 -2.92
C TRP A 246 2.21 -1.32 -3.89
N ALA A 247 2.05 -2.45 -4.56
CA ALA A 247 0.96 -2.64 -5.49
C ALA A 247 -0.40 -2.51 -4.78
N ALA A 248 -0.53 -3.10 -3.59
CA ALA A 248 -1.75 -2.97 -2.81
C ALA A 248 -2.02 -1.54 -2.36
N ASN A 249 -1.01 -0.80 -1.87
CA ASN A 249 -1.19 0.58 -1.43
C ASN A 249 -1.57 1.51 -2.61
N GLU A 250 -0.89 1.39 -3.76
CA GLU A 250 -1.24 2.15 -4.98
C GLU A 250 -2.66 1.80 -5.46
N TRP A 251 -3.05 0.52 -5.34
CA TRP A 251 -4.41 0.07 -5.64
C TRP A 251 -5.44 0.72 -4.70
N MET A 252 -5.19 0.70 -3.38
CA MET A 252 -6.07 1.30 -2.37
C MET A 252 -6.30 2.80 -2.60
N HIS A 253 -5.30 3.53 -3.09
CA HIS A 253 -5.39 4.97 -3.39
C HIS A 253 -5.98 5.30 -4.77
N THR A 254 -6.53 4.30 -5.46
CA THR A 254 -7.16 4.49 -6.76
C THR A 254 -8.63 4.84 -6.62
N ALA A 255 -9.06 5.87 -7.35
CA ALA A 255 -10.47 6.19 -7.53
C ALA A 255 -11.20 5.00 -8.21
N ARG A 256 -11.96 4.25 -7.41
CA ARG A 256 -12.70 3.07 -7.88
C ARG A 256 -13.98 2.74 -7.12
N ASN A 257 -14.29 3.48 -6.05
CA ASN A 257 -15.38 3.17 -5.11
C ASN A 257 -16.73 3.01 -5.82
N GLU A 258 -17.01 3.82 -6.85
CA GLU A 258 -18.21 3.69 -7.69
C GLU A 258 -18.40 2.27 -8.27
N ARG A 259 -17.29 1.62 -8.67
CA ARG A 259 -17.31 0.23 -9.19
C ARG A 259 -17.48 -0.82 -8.10
N LEU A 260 -17.33 -0.42 -6.84
CA LEU A 260 -17.45 -1.27 -5.67
C LEU A 260 -18.84 -1.24 -5.05
N HIS A 261 -19.75 -0.38 -5.53
CA HIS A 261 -21.14 -0.42 -5.05
C HIS A 261 -21.76 -1.79 -5.34
N PRO A 262 -22.58 -2.32 -4.42
CA PRO A 262 -23.14 -3.66 -4.58
C PRO A 262 -23.90 -3.90 -5.89
N ASP A 263 -24.58 -2.89 -6.42
CA ASP A 263 -25.30 -2.97 -7.71
C ASP A 263 -24.35 -3.04 -8.93
N GLN A 264 -23.13 -2.54 -8.79
CA GLN A 264 -22.10 -2.54 -9.83
C GLN A 264 -21.12 -3.71 -9.73
N LEU A 265 -20.94 -4.29 -8.53
CA LEU A 265 -19.87 -5.25 -8.25
C LEU A 265 -19.94 -6.50 -9.14
N GLY A 266 -21.14 -6.94 -9.55
CA GLY A 266 -21.32 -8.02 -10.51
C GLY A 266 -20.60 -7.77 -11.86
N ASN A 267 -20.43 -6.52 -12.28
CA ASN A 267 -19.72 -6.12 -13.50
C ASN A 267 -18.23 -5.82 -13.27
N TYR A 268 -17.72 -6.01 -12.04
CA TYR A 268 -16.32 -5.76 -11.74
C TYR A 268 -15.42 -6.82 -12.38
N GLU A 269 -14.32 -6.40 -12.99
CA GLU A 269 -13.34 -7.31 -13.59
C GLU A 269 -12.14 -7.54 -12.64
N VAL A 270 -12.03 -8.76 -12.12
CA VAL A 270 -11.11 -9.10 -11.02
C VAL A 270 -9.62 -9.10 -11.39
N PHE A 271 -9.31 -9.07 -12.68
CA PHE A 271 -7.93 -9.04 -13.24
C PHE A 271 -7.66 -7.79 -14.08
N ALA A 272 -8.58 -6.82 -14.10
CA ALA A 272 -8.44 -5.66 -14.98
C ALA A 272 -7.21 -4.83 -14.56
N PRO A 273 -6.29 -4.52 -15.49
CA PRO A 273 -5.22 -3.59 -15.19
C PRO A 273 -5.79 -2.18 -14.99
N ASN A 274 -5.03 -1.32 -14.31
CA ASN A 274 -5.30 0.10 -14.30
C ASN A 274 -4.15 0.85 -15.00
N PRO A 275 -4.41 1.52 -16.14
CA PRO A 275 -3.37 2.19 -16.92
C PRO A 275 -2.74 3.39 -16.20
N VAL A 276 -3.38 3.90 -15.14
CA VAL A 276 -2.89 5.03 -14.33
C VAL A 276 -1.77 4.59 -13.36
N HIS A 277 -1.67 3.28 -13.07
CA HIS A 277 -0.65 2.73 -12.18
C HIS A 277 0.72 2.67 -12.83
N GLY A 278 1.77 2.79 -12.01
CA GLY A 278 3.14 2.60 -12.49
C GLY A 278 3.43 1.16 -12.93
N ALA A 279 4.51 0.99 -13.68
CA ALA A 279 4.80 -0.26 -14.39
C ALA A 279 4.98 -1.43 -13.43
N SER A 280 5.61 -1.18 -12.29
CA SER A 280 5.82 -2.21 -11.27
C SER A 280 4.51 -2.72 -10.67
N THR A 281 3.50 -1.87 -10.45
CA THR A 281 2.17 -2.31 -9.95
C THR A 281 1.40 -3.09 -10.99
N GLN A 282 1.41 -2.64 -12.25
CA GLN A 282 0.78 -3.38 -13.35
C GLN A 282 1.39 -4.78 -13.52
N ASN A 283 2.72 -4.89 -13.44
CA ASN A 283 3.43 -6.17 -13.50
C ASN A 283 3.05 -7.11 -12.34
N VAL A 284 2.95 -6.57 -11.12
CA VAL A 284 2.52 -7.34 -9.94
C VAL A 284 1.08 -7.81 -10.10
N ALA A 285 0.17 -6.92 -10.51
CA ALA A 285 -1.23 -7.24 -10.75
C ALA A 285 -1.38 -8.38 -11.77
N HIS A 286 -0.69 -8.27 -12.90
CA HIS A 286 -0.69 -9.31 -13.94
C HIS A 286 -0.13 -10.64 -13.40
N ARG A 287 0.98 -10.62 -12.68
CA ARG A 287 1.57 -11.83 -12.07
C ARG A 287 0.61 -12.51 -11.10
N LEU A 288 -0.05 -11.75 -10.22
CA LEU A 288 -1.03 -12.28 -9.28
C LEU A 288 -2.24 -12.85 -10.02
N ALA A 289 -2.74 -12.16 -11.05
CA ALA A 289 -3.84 -12.63 -11.89
C ALA A 289 -3.49 -13.94 -12.62
N VAL A 290 -2.31 -14.04 -13.25
CA VAL A 290 -1.84 -15.28 -13.90
C VAL A 290 -1.74 -16.43 -12.89
N LYS A 291 -1.13 -16.20 -11.71
CA LYS A 291 -1.01 -17.23 -10.67
C LYS A 291 -2.39 -17.68 -10.18
N HIS A 292 -3.30 -16.73 -9.95
CA HIS A 292 -4.65 -16.98 -9.49
C HIS A 292 -5.48 -17.79 -10.52
N ALA A 293 -5.43 -17.38 -11.79
CA ALA A 293 -6.12 -18.05 -12.90
C ALA A 293 -5.57 -19.46 -13.15
N ALA A 294 -4.24 -19.62 -13.17
CA ALA A 294 -3.59 -20.90 -13.40
C ALA A 294 -3.94 -21.94 -12.33
N ALA A 295 -3.99 -21.54 -11.05
CA ALA A 295 -4.38 -22.42 -9.93
C ALA A 295 -5.81 -22.98 -10.06
N ARG A 296 -6.66 -22.33 -10.87
CA ARG A 296 -8.07 -22.68 -11.06
C ARG A 296 -8.39 -23.16 -12.48
N ASN A 297 -7.36 -23.32 -13.32
CA ASN A 297 -7.50 -23.66 -14.74
C ASN A 297 -8.44 -22.70 -15.49
N TRP A 298 -8.35 -21.40 -15.18
CA TRP A 298 -9.06 -20.33 -15.89
C TRP A 298 -8.22 -19.80 -17.06
N ALA A 299 -8.86 -19.06 -17.97
CA ALA A 299 -8.15 -18.37 -19.03
C ALA A 299 -7.16 -17.36 -18.43
N LEU A 300 -5.93 -17.38 -18.91
CA LEU A 300 -4.89 -16.46 -18.43
C LEU A 300 -5.18 -15.04 -18.91
N PRO A 301 -4.97 -14.02 -18.06
CA PRO A 301 -5.08 -12.63 -18.48
C PRO A 301 -4.05 -12.31 -19.57
N ALA A 302 -4.39 -11.35 -20.43
CA ALA A 302 -3.45 -10.84 -21.42
C ALA A 302 -2.33 -10.04 -20.74
N ASP A 303 -1.14 -10.05 -21.35
CA ASP A 303 -0.03 -9.20 -20.94
C ASP A 303 -0.43 -7.72 -21.13
N PRO A 304 -0.35 -6.87 -20.07
CA PRO A 304 -0.69 -5.46 -20.17
C PRO A 304 0.24 -4.67 -21.11
N GLY A 305 1.35 -5.25 -21.56
CA GLY A 305 2.34 -4.61 -22.43
C GLY A 305 3.36 -3.77 -21.65
N PRO A 306 4.31 -3.12 -22.34
CA PRO A 306 5.32 -2.31 -21.69
C PRO A 306 4.69 -1.03 -21.11
N ALA A 307 4.77 -0.89 -19.79
CA ALA A 307 4.40 0.33 -19.09
C ALA A 307 5.65 1.17 -18.78
N SER A 308 5.54 2.49 -18.92
CA SER A 308 6.54 3.46 -18.45
C SER A 308 5.96 4.22 -17.26
N GLY A 309 6.52 4.06 -16.07
CA GLY A 309 6.11 4.84 -14.90
C GLY A 309 7.07 6.00 -14.62
N ALA A 310 6.51 7.10 -14.13
CA ALA A 310 7.27 8.09 -13.37
C ALA A 310 7.74 7.45 -12.04
N GLY A 311 8.83 7.96 -11.46
CA GLY A 311 9.37 7.44 -10.21
C GLY A 311 8.41 7.54 -9.02
N TYR A 312 8.64 6.72 -7.99
CA TYR A 312 7.90 6.76 -6.73
C TYR A 312 8.65 7.52 -5.66
N ILE A 313 7.89 8.17 -4.77
CA ILE A 313 8.40 8.89 -3.62
C ILE A 313 7.94 8.12 -2.39
N LEU A 314 8.89 7.69 -1.56
CA LEU A 314 8.59 7.13 -0.25
C LEU A 314 8.65 8.24 0.80
N VAL A 315 7.59 8.44 1.55
CA VAL A 315 7.54 9.36 2.69
C VAL A 315 7.57 8.52 3.96
N VAL A 316 8.58 8.75 4.80
CA VAL A 316 8.77 8.04 6.07
C VAL A 316 8.50 9.03 7.20
N THR A 317 7.54 8.70 8.05
CA THR A 317 7.15 9.51 9.20
C THR A 317 7.24 8.73 10.52
N ALA A 318 7.43 9.44 11.63
CA ALA A 318 7.30 8.86 12.96
C ALA A 318 5.82 8.63 13.29
N HIS A 319 5.00 9.65 13.03
CA HIS A 319 3.57 9.67 13.32
C HIS A 319 2.78 10.13 12.10
N TYR A 320 1.62 9.52 11.88
CA TYR A 320 0.69 9.96 10.85
C TYR A 320 -0.16 11.10 11.41
N ASP A 321 0.27 12.35 11.17
CA ASP A 321 -0.29 13.57 11.74
C ASP A 321 -0.56 14.65 10.67
N ALA A 322 -0.93 15.87 11.11
CA ALA A 322 -1.17 17.00 10.22
C ALA A 322 0.06 17.38 9.35
N SER A 323 1.28 17.22 9.86
CA SER A 323 2.52 17.49 9.11
C SER A 323 2.73 16.49 7.99
N THR A 324 2.15 15.30 8.10
CA THR A 324 2.12 14.32 7.01
C THR A 324 0.94 14.59 6.06
N TYR A 325 -0.27 14.77 6.62
CA TYR A 325 -1.51 14.85 5.85
C TYR A 325 -1.55 16.08 4.92
N LEU A 326 -1.23 17.27 5.45
CA LEU A 326 -1.37 18.56 4.74
C LEU A 326 -0.46 18.69 3.51
N TYR A 327 0.65 17.95 3.49
CA TYR A 327 1.71 18.13 2.50
C TYR A 327 1.83 16.95 1.54
N PHE A 328 1.37 15.76 1.95
CA PHE A 328 1.50 14.55 1.13
C PHE A 328 0.15 13.90 0.77
N ASN A 329 -0.88 14.00 1.62
CA ASN A 329 -2.21 13.46 1.31
C ASN A 329 -3.12 14.45 0.57
N MET A 330 -2.91 15.74 0.76
CA MET A 330 -3.64 16.80 0.05
C MET A 330 -2.99 17.17 -1.30
N LEU A 331 -2.03 16.39 -1.78
CA LEU A 331 -1.42 16.60 -3.09
C LEU A 331 -2.46 16.35 -4.21
N PRO A 332 -2.32 17.02 -5.35
CA PRO A 332 -3.12 16.73 -6.53
C PRO A 332 -3.02 15.24 -6.94
N PRO A 333 -4.11 14.58 -7.38
CA PRO A 333 -4.15 13.14 -7.66
C PRO A 333 -3.06 12.62 -8.60
N GLU A 334 -2.66 13.44 -9.58
CA GLU A 334 -1.64 13.10 -10.57
C GLU A 334 -0.24 12.91 -9.94
N VAL A 335 0.02 13.56 -8.81
CA VAL A 335 1.25 13.42 -8.01
C VAL A 335 1.04 12.49 -6.84
N ALA A 336 -0.09 12.59 -6.14
CA ALA A 336 -0.40 11.81 -4.95
C ALA A 336 -0.27 10.29 -5.18
N ARG A 337 -0.70 9.79 -6.36
CA ARG A 337 -0.55 8.37 -6.74
C ARG A 337 0.88 7.85 -6.76
N ARG A 338 1.88 8.75 -6.80
CA ARG A 338 3.31 8.42 -6.83
C ARG A 338 3.94 8.46 -5.43
N VAL A 339 3.20 8.97 -4.45
CA VAL A 339 3.65 9.15 -3.07
C VAL A 339 3.11 8.01 -2.24
N ARG A 340 4.02 7.24 -1.64
CA ARG A 340 3.67 6.25 -0.63
C ARG A 340 4.11 6.75 0.73
N ILE A 341 3.21 6.72 1.70
CA ILE A 341 3.48 7.14 3.07
C ILE A 341 3.56 5.90 3.95
N ILE A 342 4.62 5.79 4.76
CA ILE A 342 4.79 4.76 5.78
C ILE A 342 5.18 5.40 7.10
N SER A 343 4.76 4.79 8.21
CA SER A 343 5.25 5.16 9.54
C SER A 343 6.22 4.11 10.06
N ILE A 344 7.30 4.52 10.71
CA ILE A 344 8.26 3.58 11.33
C ILE A 344 7.66 2.77 12.49
N SER A 345 6.48 3.16 12.98
CA SER A 345 5.72 2.38 13.97
C SER A 345 4.97 1.21 13.35
N THR A 346 4.83 1.20 12.03
CA THR A 346 4.15 0.14 11.28
C THR A 346 5.12 -1.01 10.99
N GLY A 347 4.62 -2.23 10.85
CA GLY A 347 5.45 -3.41 10.62
C GLY A 347 6.22 -3.47 9.29
N TYR A 348 6.24 -2.38 8.51
CA TYR A 348 7.00 -2.28 7.26
C TYR A 348 8.48 -2.00 7.52
N GLY A 349 9.37 -2.72 6.84
CA GLY A 349 10.81 -2.57 7.00
C GLY A 349 11.47 -1.70 5.94
N VAL A 350 12.78 -1.46 6.12
CA VAL A 350 13.61 -0.62 5.24
C VAL A 350 13.73 -1.16 3.81
N GLU A 351 13.30 -2.40 3.53
CA GLU A 351 13.20 -2.97 2.19
C GLU A 351 12.26 -2.18 1.26
N GLU A 352 11.32 -1.42 1.82
CA GLU A 352 10.43 -0.52 1.06
C GLU A 352 11.23 0.51 0.22
N LEU A 353 12.45 0.86 0.64
CA LEU A 353 13.37 1.74 -0.10
C LEU A 353 13.79 1.17 -1.46
N ALA A 354 13.70 -0.13 -1.67
CA ALA A 354 14.17 -0.75 -2.91
C ALA A 354 13.44 -0.20 -4.15
N ARG A 355 12.13 0.05 -4.03
CA ARG A 355 11.26 0.53 -5.11
C ARG A 355 11.18 2.06 -5.20
N ALA A 356 11.57 2.78 -4.15
CA ALA A 356 11.54 4.23 -4.10
C ALA A 356 12.56 4.86 -5.07
N SER A 357 12.16 5.88 -5.81
CA SER A 357 13.07 6.74 -6.59
C SER A 357 13.79 7.73 -5.67
N CYS A 358 13.11 8.23 -4.64
CA CYS A 358 13.69 8.95 -3.51
C CYS A 358 12.88 8.69 -2.23
N VAL A 359 13.46 9.04 -1.09
CA VAL A 359 12.79 9.00 0.22
C VAL A 359 12.75 10.40 0.84
N ILE A 360 11.63 10.76 1.49
CA ILE A 360 11.44 12.00 2.24
C ILE A 360 11.18 11.63 3.71
N PHE A 361 12.00 12.16 4.62
CA PHE A 361 11.83 12.00 6.06
C PHE A 361 11.11 13.21 6.66
N VAL A 362 10.08 12.95 7.46
CA VAL A 362 9.21 14.00 8.02
C VAL A 362 9.61 14.32 9.46
N ARG A 363 10.04 15.57 9.69
CA ARG A 363 10.36 16.21 10.99
C ARG A 363 11.48 15.60 11.81
N HIS A 364 11.45 14.32 12.16
CA HIS A 364 12.46 13.71 13.03
C HIS A 364 13.69 13.28 12.22
N ILE A 365 14.85 13.10 12.88
CA ILE A 365 16.08 12.63 12.23
C ILE A 365 16.60 11.37 12.92
N SER A 366 16.86 11.38 14.22
CA SER A 366 17.53 10.27 14.92
C SER A 366 16.75 8.95 14.85
N VAL A 367 15.42 9.03 14.95
CA VAL A 367 14.51 7.87 14.85
C VAL A 367 14.57 7.19 13.48
N PHE A 368 15.07 7.86 12.46
CA PHE A 368 15.23 7.33 11.10
C PHE A 368 16.64 6.86 10.78
N SER A 369 17.57 6.84 11.74
CA SER A 369 18.98 6.42 11.52
C SER A 369 19.12 5.14 10.70
N ALA A 370 18.40 4.07 11.05
CA ALA A 370 18.42 2.81 10.31
C ALA A 370 17.91 2.95 8.86
N TRP A 371 16.88 3.77 8.63
CA TRP A 371 16.34 4.06 7.30
C TRP A 371 17.31 4.88 6.46
N MET A 372 17.95 5.88 7.06
CA MET A 372 18.93 6.73 6.39
C MET A 372 20.18 5.93 5.99
N ASP A 373 20.69 5.08 6.87
CA ASP A 373 21.81 4.18 6.56
C ASP A 373 21.46 3.20 5.45
N ALA A 374 20.25 2.64 5.47
CA ALA A 374 19.76 1.76 4.42
C ALA A 374 19.60 2.49 3.09
N ALA A 375 19.04 3.72 3.08
CA ALA A 375 18.90 4.55 1.89
C ALA A 375 20.27 4.83 1.25
N ARG A 376 21.26 5.22 2.06
CA ARG A 376 22.65 5.41 1.62
C ARG A 376 23.24 4.13 1.05
N ALA A 377 23.07 3.00 1.73
CA ALA A 377 23.56 1.71 1.23
C ALA A 377 22.93 1.32 -0.11
N MET A 378 21.64 1.61 -0.29
CA MET A 378 20.87 1.31 -1.51
C MET A 378 21.05 2.35 -2.62
N ASN A 379 21.76 3.46 -2.39
CA ASN A 379 21.82 4.63 -3.27
C ASN A 379 20.41 5.14 -3.60
N VAL A 380 19.61 5.37 -2.57
CA VAL A 380 18.31 6.04 -2.65
C VAL A 380 18.50 7.48 -2.15
N PRO A 381 18.27 8.50 -2.99
CA PRO A 381 18.33 9.90 -2.58
C PRO A 381 17.38 10.17 -1.41
N ALA A 382 17.88 10.90 -0.42
CA ALA A 382 17.17 11.18 0.83
C ALA A 382 16.91 12.67 0.97
N TYR A 383 15.66 13.04 1.21
CA TYR A 383 15.22 14.41 1.42
C TYR A 383 14.63 14.53 2.82
N TYR A 384 14.61 15.75 3.34
CA TYR A 384 14.06 16.05 4.66
C TYR A 384 12.97 17.10 4.54
N PHE A 385 11.84 16.90 5.22
CA PHE A 385 10.71 17.82 5.24
C PHE A 385 10.48 18.38 6.64
N LEU A 386 10.24 19.69 6.72
CA LEU A 386 9.99 20.40 7.96
C LEU A 386 8.91 21.49 7.80
N ASP A 387 7.96 21.52 8.74
CA ASP A 387 6.87 22.51 8.76
C ASP A 387 6.90 23.53 9.90
N ASP A 388 7.85 23.39 10.82
CA ASP A 388 8.10 24.25 11.98
C ASP A 388 9.56 24.69 12.02
N ASN A 389 9.84 25.87 12.57
CA ASN A 389 11.22 26.27 12.87
C ASN A 389 11.73 25.59 14.15
N LEU A 390 11.87 24.26 14.09
CA LEU A 390 12.38 23.44 15.20
C LEU A 390 13.78 23.87 15.68
N PRO A 391 14.73 24.29 14.80
CA PRO A 391 16.02 24.83 15.24
C PRO A 391 15.88 26.09 16.11
N LEU A 392 15.01 27.02 15.72
CA LEU A 392 14.73 28.21 16.53
C LEU A 392 14.10 27.81 17.88
N LEU A 393 13.10 26.94 17.87
CA LEU A 393 12.45 26.47 19.09
C LEU A 393 13.45 25.81 20.05
N ALA A 394 14.40 25.03 19.52
CA ALA A 394 15.48 24.44 20.30
C ALA A 394 16.37 25.52 20.92
N LYS A 395 16.77 26.50 20.11
CA LYS A 395 17.64 27.62 20.53
C LYS A 395 17.03 28.46 21.65
N ILE A 396 15.70 28.64 21.66
CA ILE A 396 15.00 29.44 22.67
C ILE A 396 14.39 28.62 23.81
N GLY A 397 14.56 27.29 23.80
CA GLY A 397 14.05 26.40 24.86
C GLY A 397 12.53 26.18 24.85
N GLU A 398 11.87 26.36 23.71
CA GLU A 398 10.43 26.11 23.53
C GLU A 398 10.12 24.68 23.02
N LEU A 399 11.13 23.84 22.78
CA LEU A 399 10.90 22.43 22.47
C LEU A 399 10.65 21.58 23.72
N PRO A 400 9.78 20.56 23.65
CA PRO A 400 9.66 19.57 24.71
C PRO A 400 11.00 18.84 24.97
N PRO A 401 11.26 18.40 26.21
CA PRO A 401 12.42 17.57 26.54
C PRO A 401 12.49 16.31 25.67
N GLY A 402 13.69 15.88 25.25
CA GLY A 402 13.91 14.68 24.43
C GLY A 402 14.03 14.91 22.92
N ASN A 403 14.00 16.17 22.45
CA ASN A 403 14.21 16.54 21.05
C ASN A 403 15.69 16.86 20.75
N GLU A 404 16.58 15.88 20.90
CA GLU A 404 18.02 16.03 20.66
C GLU A 404 18.39 16.26 19.18
N ASP A 405 17.43 16.05 18.26
CA ASP A 405 17.54 16.18 16.81
C ASP A 405 17.79 17.62 16.33
N TYR A 406 17.51 18.64 17.13
CA TYR A 406 17.47 20.04 16.66
C TYR A 406 18.50 20.94 17.36
N ARG A 407 19.58 20.35 17.87
CA ARG A 407 20.66 21.10 18.52
C ARG A 407 21.32 22.05 17.50
N PRO A 408 21.34 23.38 17.72
CA PRO A 408 21.79 24.34 16.70
C PRO A 408 23.21 24.12 16.17
N ASP A 409 24.10 23.58 17.00
CA ASP A 409 25.50 23.27 16.67
C ASP A 409 25.65 22.00 15.80
N GLN A 410 24.74 21.05 15.93
CA GLN A 410 24.76 19.77 15.20
C GLN A 410 23.86 19.79 13.96
N TYR A 411 22.82 20.62 13.95
CA TYR A 411 21.73 20.54 12.98
C TYR A 411 22.19 20.73 11.53
N ARG A 412 23.16 21.60 11.26
CA ARG A 412 23.72 21.76 9.90
C ARG A 412 24.44 20.48 9.43
N GLU A 413 25.16 19.81 10.32
CA GLU A 413 25.86 18.55 9.99
C GLU A 413 24.85 17.42 9.77
N ASP A 414 23.79 17.37 10.56
CA ASP A 414 22.70 16.42 10.39
C ASP A 414 22.00 16.65 9.05
N LEU A 415 21.73 17.91 8.68
CA LEU A 415 21.11 18.23 7.39
C LEU A 415 21.99 17.91 6.18
N ALA A 416 23.32 17.95 6.33
CA ALA A 416 24.26 17.66 5.24
C ALA A 416 24.18 16.21 4.72
N MET A 417 23.48 15.32 5.44
CA MET A 417 23.25 13.94 4.99
C MET A 417 22.12 13.79 3.97
N PHE A 418 21.31 14.83 3.75
CA PHE A 418 20.20 14.84 2.81
C PHE A 418 20.59 15.51 1.49
N ASP A 419 19.99 15.06 0.39
CA ASP A 419 20.13 15.64 -0.95
C ASP A 419 19.35 16.96 -1.10
N GLY A 420 18.45 17.27 -0.16
CA GLY A 420 17.65 18.49 -0.15
C GLY A 420 16.67 18.59 1.01
N VAL A 421 16.26 19.82 1.32
CA VAL A 421 15.33 20.13 2.41
C VAL A 421 14.09 20.86 1.88
N LEU A 422 12.91 20.33 2.22
CA LEU A 422 11.60 20.85 1.86
C LEU A 422 11.00 21.60 3.07
N LEU A 423 10.60 22.85 2.87
CA LEU A 423 10.20 23.77 3.94
C LEU A 423 8.78 24.31 3.70
N SER A 424 7.92 24.25 4.71
CA SER A 424 6.48 24.54 4.59
C SER A 424 6.10 25.98 4.24
N SER A 425 7.00 26.94 4.40
CA SER A 425 6.70 28.35 4.22
C SER A 425 7.89 29.13 3.69
N ARG A 426 7.60 30.27 3.04
CA ARG A 426 8.63 31.19 2.55
C ARG A 426 9.49 31.75 3.69
N ASN A 427 8.88 32.10 4.82
CA ASN A 427 9.61 32.58 6.00
C ASN A 427 10.57 31.51 6.55
N LEU A 428 10.18 30.23 6.50
CA LEU A 428 11.05 29.14 6.95
C LEU A 428 12.19 28.90 5.95
N LEU A 429 11.93 29.01 4.64
CA LEU A 429 12.96 28.99 3.60
C LEU A 429 14.01 30.09 3.83
N GLU A 430 13.57 31.33 4.00
CA GLU A 430 14.45 32.49 4.20
C GLU A 430 15.32 32.31 5.46
N TYR A 431 14.75 31.79 6.56
CA TYR A 431 15.53 31.46 7.75
C TYR A 431 16.64 30.43 7.46
N PHE A 432 16.35 29.38 6.70
CA PHE A 432 17.35 28.36 6.34
C PHE A 432 18.43 28.90 5.40
N GLU A 433 18.08 29.83 4.50
CA GLU A 433 19.02 30.54 3.62
C GLU A 433 19.95 31.46 4.42
N GLU A 434 19.39 32.28 5.32
CA GLU A 434 20.13 33.23 6.16
C GLU A 434 21.10 32.52 7.13
N GLU A 435 20.62 31.47 7.79
CA GLU A 435 21.43 30.65 8.71
C GLU A 435 22.33 29.65 7.96
N LYS A 436 22.25 29.60 6.62
CA LYS A 436 23.04 28.71 5.75
C LYS A 436 22.97 27.26 6.21
N LEU A 437 21.76 26.75 6.43
CA LEU A 437 21.56 25.42 7.01
C LEU A 437 21.68 24.31 5.96
N HIS A 438 21.42 24.58 4.68
CA HIS A 438 21.57 23.62 3.59
C HIS A 438 21.67 24.34 2.21
N ASP A 439 22.34 23.72 1.24
CA ASP A 439 22.55 24.31 -0.10
C ASP A 439 21.39 24.05 -1.09
N GLN A 440 20.60 23.00 -0.84
CA GLN A 440 19.46 22.61 -1.66
C GLN A 440 18.18 22.76 -0.84
N LEU A 441 17.48 23.88 -1.03
CA LEU A 441 16.28 24.23 -0.29
C LEU A 441 15.08 24.37 -1.23
N PHE A 442 13.92 23.88 -0.81
CA PHE A 442 12.67 23.92 -1.58
C PHE A 442 11.55 24.49 -0.73
N CYS A 443 10.80 25.44 -1.27
CA CYS A 443 9.53 25.86 -0.68
C CYS A 443 8.44 24.84 -1.04
N PHE A 444 7.86 24.21 -0.03
CA PHE A 444 6.91 23.12 -0.14
C PHE A 444 5.66 23.42 0.73
N PRO A 445 4.81 24.36 0.30
CA PRO A 445 3.69 24.84 1.10
C PRO A 445 2.61 23.78 1.29
N VAL A 446 1.60 24.10 2.10
CA VAL A 446 0.40 23.25 2.21
C VAL A 446 -0.27 23.10 0.85
N SER A 447 -0.75 21.91 0.57
CA SER A 447 -1.54 21.60 -0.61
C SER A 447 -3.00 21.40 -0.19
N TYR A 448 -3.91 21.70 -1.10
CA TYR A 448 -5.34 21.54 -0.95
C TYR A 448 -5.89 20.82 -2.17
N TYR A 449 -6.34 19.59 -1.93
CA TYR A 449 -7.20 18.87 -2.85
C TYR A 449 -8.60 18.85 -2.23
N ASP A 450 -9.61 19.31 -2.97
CA ASP A 450 -10.97 19.43 -2.42
C ASP A 450 -11.57 18.04 -2.16
N GLN A 451 -11.58 17.66 -0.89
CA GLN A 451 -12.12 16.39 -0.39
C GLN A 451 -13.49 16.56 0.28
N ARG A 452 -14.16 17.70 0.10
CA ARG A 452 -15.49 17.95 0.71
C ARG A 452 -16.58 17.02 0.18
N SER A 453 -16.42 16.45 -1.01
CA SER A 453 -17.30 15.39 -1.53
C SER A 453 -17.31 14.12 -0.68
N LEU A 454 -16.31 13.91 0.18
CA LEU A 454 -16.27 12.80 1.13
C LEU A 454 -17.14 13.06 2.37
N PHE A 455 -17.69 14.27 2.53
CA PHE A 455 -18.45 14.64 3.71
C PHE A 455 -19.84 14.05 3.55
N ILE A 456 -20.29 13.33 4.57
CA ILE A 456 -21.67 12.86 4.62
C ILE A 456 -22.54 14.07 4.93
N ASP A 457 -23.72 14.15 4.32
CA ASP A 457 -24.80 15.10 4.65
C ASP A 457 -25.43 14.77 6.01
N TYR A 458 -24.60 14.60 7.03
CA TYR A 458 -24.97 14.44 8.42
C TYR A 458 -24.53 15.69 9.17
N HIS A 459 -25.50 16.53 9.51
CA HIS A 459 -25.30 17.74 10.30
C HIS A 459 -26.03 17.63 11.63
N GLU A 460 -25.34 18.04 12.69
CA GLU A 460 -25.98 18.24 13.98
C GLU A 460 -26.98 19.39 13.88
N SER A 461 -28.12 19.29 14.56
CA SER A 461 -29.17 20.30 14.47
C SER A 461 -28.65 21.66 14.97
N LYS A 462 -28.59 22.64 14.07
CA LYS A 462 -28.30 24.05 14.38
C LYS A 462 -29.60 24.80 14.67
N ASN A 463 -29.69 25.48 15.81
CA ASN A 463 -30.84 26.32 16.12
C ASN A 463 -30.84 27.58 15.22
N GLN A 464 -32.01 28.02 14.74
CA GLN A 464 -32.11 29.12 13.75
C GLN A 464 -31.43 30.45 14.17
N ASP A 465 -31.34 30.73 15.47
CA ASP A 465 -30.76 31.96 16.03
C ASP A 465 -29.41 31.73 16.76
N GLU A 466 -28.81 30.56 16.62
CA GLU A 466 -27.56 30.19 17.31
C GLU A 466 -26.34 30.54 16.45
N LEU A 467 -25.43 31.32 17.03
CA LEU A 467 -24.12 31.63 16.46
C LEU A 467 -23.18 30.47 16.78
N VAL A 468 -22.74 29.74 15.76
CA VAL A 468 -21.82 28.61 15.93
C VAL A 468 -20.39 29.07 15.65
N ILE A 469 -19.52 28.89 16.62
CA ILE A 469 -18.11 29.30 16.58
C ILE A 469 -17.25 28.05 16.74
N ALA A 470 -16.39 27.77 15.77
CA ALA A 470 -15.39 26.71 15.88
C ALA A 470 -14.01 27.29 16.21
N CYS A 471 -13.25 26.58 17.04
CA CYS A 471 -11.84 26.86 17.31
C CYS A 471 -11.03 25.58 17.11
N ALA A 472 -10.54 25.33 15.88
CA ALA A 472 -9.78 24.11 15.56
C ALA A 472 -8.26 24.37 15.59
N THR A 473 -7.69 24.43 16.80
CA THR A 473 -6.29 24.83 17.00
C THR A 473 -5.47 23.78 17.75
N GLY A 474 -4.16 23.74 17.49
CA GLY A 474 -3.21 22.91 18.26
C GLY A 474 -3.01 23.41 19.71
N SER A 475 -2.43 22.55 20.56
CA SER A 475 -2.26 22.78 22.00
C SER A 475 -1.51 24.07 22.36
N HIS A 476 -0.53 24.48 21.56
CA HIS A 476 0.21 25.75 21.75
C HIS A 476 -0.67 27.00 21.71
N ARG A 477 -1.91 26.91 21.20
CA ARG A 477 -2.92 27.99 21.17
C ARG A 477 -3.99 27.85 22.25
N ALA A 478 -3.96 26.80 23.07
CA ALA A 478 -4.97 26.57 24.11
C ALA A 478 -5.09 27.78 25.06
N LYS A 479 -3.96 28.33 25.48
CA LYS A 479 -3.94 29.55 26.31
C LYS A 479 -4.60 30.74 25.63
N GLY A 480 -4.26 31.01 24.36
CA GLY A 480 -4.90 32.07 23.58
C GLY A 480 -6.40 31.86 23.43
N LEU A 481 -6.85 30.61 23.23
CA LEU A 481 -8.27 30.28 23.17
C LEU A 481 -8.97 30.57 24.50
N TRP A 482 -8.50 30.00 25.60
CA TRP A 482 -9.24 30.00 26.88
C TRP A 482 -9.06 31.29 27.70
N GLU A 483 -7.93 31.99 27.57
CA GLU A 483 -7.68 33.24 28.32
C GLU A 483 -8.00 34.51 27.53
N VAL A 484 -7.97 34.46 26.19
CA VAL A 484 -8.17 35.65 25.34
C VAL A 484 -9.49 35.58 24.58
N VAL A 485 -9.70 34.52 23.80
CA VAL A 485 -10.88 34.41 22.92
C VAL A 485 -12.15 34.05 23.71
N PHE A 486 -12.06 33.13 24.67
CA PHE A 486 -13.20 32.66 25.44
C PHE A 486 -13.92 33.76 26.23
N PRO A 487 -13.23 34.70 26.92
CA PRO A 487 -13.90 35.85 27.54
C PRO A 487 -14.66 36.75 26.55
N ALA A 488 -14.17 36.88 25.30
CA ALA A 488 -14.87 37.61 24.25
C ALA A 488 -16.19 36.92 23.87
N ILE A 489 -16.17 35.58 23.80
CA ILE A 489 -17.37 34.77 23.57
C ILE A 489 -18.35 34.88 24.74
N GLN A 490 -17.87 34.81 25.98
CA GLN A 490 -18.71 34.99 27.18
C GLN A 490 -19.41 36.35 27.19
N ARG A 491 -18.75 37.39 26.67
CA ARG A 491 -19.38 38.71 26.53
C ARG A 491 -20.51 38.73 25.50
N LEU A 492 -20.36 38.07 24.36
CA LEU A 492 -21.46 37.92 23.38
C LEU A 492 -22.68 37.25 24.02
N VAL A 493 -22.43 36.23 24.85
CA VAL A 493 -23.46 35.50 25.61
C VAL A 493 -24.12 36.38 26.66
N SER A 494 -23.36 37.17 27.42
CA SER A 494 -23.91 38.03 28.48
C SER A 494 -24.77 39.18 27.92
N GLU A 495 -24.52 39.58 26.68
CA GLU A 495 -25.34 40.55 25.93
C GLU A 495 -26.56 39.90 25.25
N GLY A 496 -26.84 38.61 25.52
CA GLY A 496 -28.08 37.93 25.14
C GLY A 496 -28.02 37.11 23.85
N ARG A 497 -26.85 36.94 23.22
CA ARG A 497 -26.72 36.06 22.03
C ARG A 497 -26.73 34.59 22.42
N ASN A 498 -27.33 33.76 21.58
CA ASN A 498 -27.20 32.31 21.67
C ASN A 498 -25.91 31.89 20.96
N VAL A 499 -25.00 31.25 21.68
CA VAL A 499 -23.70 30.82 21.14
C VAL A 499 -23.47 29.34 21.37
N HIS A 500 -22.94 28.68 20.34
CA HIS A 500 -22.39 27.34 20.42
C HIS A 500 -20.91 27.36 20.08
N LEU A 501 -20.06 27.09 21.08
CA LEU A 501 -18.62 26.95 20.86
C LEU A 501 -18.25 25.48 20.63
N ILE A 502 -17.62 25.19 19.50
CA ILE A 502 -16.98 23.89 19.21
C ILE A 502 -15.48 24.08 19.40
N ALA A 503 -14.89 23.35 20.33
CA ALA A 503 -13.47 23.49 20.68
C ALA A 503 -12.82 22.13 20.95
N PRO A 504 -11.49 22.01 20.82
CA PRO A 504 -10.78 20.84 21.32
C PRO A 504 -10.97 20.71 22.83
N GLU A 505 -11.03 19.47 23.31
CA GLU A 505 -11.01 19.20 24.74
C GLU A 505 -9.71 19.75 25.36
N PRO A 506 -9.78 20.62 26.39
CA PRO A 506 -8.59 21.15 27.01
C PRO A 506 -7.87 20.07 27.81
N SER A 507 -6.53 20.05 27.74
CA SER A 507 -5.71 19.17 28.57
C SER A 507 -5.71 19.57 30.04
N GLU A 508 -5.84 20.87 30.33
CA GLU A 508 -5.73 21.43 31.68
C GLU A 508 -7.08 21.46 32.40
N SER A 509 -7.08 21.03 33.67
CA SER A 509 -8.29 20.88 34.47
C SER A 509 -8.97 22.23 34.79
N GLU A 510 -8.21 23.32 34.85
CA GLU A 510 -8.75 24.66 35.04
C GLU A 510 -9.67 25.09 33.89
N TYR A 511 -9.27 24.87 32.64
CA TYR A 511 -10.10 25.16 31.47
C TYR A 511 -11.30 24.22 31.39
N LYS A 512 -11.15 22.95 31.81
CA LYS A 512 -12.31 22.03 31.94
C LYS A 512 -13.36 22.54 32.96
N ASN A 513 -12.95 23.33 33.95
CA ASN A 513 -13.91 23.90 34.91
C ASN A 513 -14.65 25.12 34.34
N LEU A 514 -14.08 25.83 33.36
CA LEU A 514 -14.73 26.97 32.70
C LEU A 514 -15.99 26.56 31.90
N THR A 515 -16.12 25.28 31.56
CA THR A 515 -17.27 24.74 30.81
C THR A 515 -18.42 24.28 31.71
N LYS A 516 -18.30 24.42 33.03
CA LYS A 516 -19.35 24.04 34.00
C LYS A 516 -20.26 25.21 34.33
N GLY A 517 -21.55 24.93 34.55
CA GLY A 517 -22.51 25.94 35.01
C GLY A 517 -22.78 27.05 33.99
N LEU A 518 -22.64 26.74 32.70
CA LEU A 518 -22.86 27.69 31.61
C LEU A 518 -24.34 28.17 31.58
N PRO A 519 -24.58 29.43 31.18
CA PRO A 519 -25.94 29.94 31.01
C PRO A 519 -26.64 29.20 29.87
N LYS A 520 -27.98 29.19 29.88
CA LYS A 520 -28.80 28.41 28.92
C LYS A 520 -28.56 28.78 27.44
N ASN A 521 -28.15 30.03 27.18
CA ASN A 521 -27.83 30.53 25.84
C ASN A 521 -26.37 30.28 25.43
N PHE A 522 -25.60 29.51 26.21
CA PHE A 522 -24.23 29.12 25.86
C PHE A 522 -24.04 27.61 25.94
N ARG A 523 -23.81 27.00 24.79
CA ARG A 523 -23.46 25.59 24.66
C ARG A 523 -22.00 25.47 24.26
N ILE A 524 -21.31 24.47 24.81
CA ILE A 524 -19.95 24.10 24.39
C ILE A 524 -19.92 22.63 24.03
N THR A 525 -19.44 22.30 22.84
CA THR A 525 -19.07 20.93 22.46
C THR A 525 -17.55 20.82 22.46
N LEU A 526 -17.03 19.90 23.27
CA LEU A 526 -15.62 19.57 23.30
C LEU A 526 -15.37 18.34 22.42
N LEU A 527 -14.46 18.48 21.45
CA LEU A 527 -14.03 17.37 20.60
C LEU A 527 -12.69 16.80 21.10
N PRO A 528 -12.57 15.49 21.33
CA PRO A 528 -11.28 14.88 21.65
C PRO A 528 -10.27 15.10 20.53
N PHE A 529 -8.99 15.16 20.91
CA PHE A 529 -7.87 15.32 20.00
C PHE A 529 -7.83 14.19 18.95
N GLU A 530 -7.49 14.58 17.72
CA GLU A 530 -7.43 13.69 16.56
C GLU A 530 -6.20 14.03 15.73
N LEU A 531 -5.44 13.01 15.33
CA LEU A 531 -4.22 13.14 14.54
C LEU A 531 -4.51 13.32 13.05
N ASP A 532 -5.59 12.69 12.56
CA ASP A 532 -6.05 12.85 11.19
C ASP A 532 -6.66 14.25 11.00
N TYR A 533 -5.93 15.09 10.26
CA TYR A 533 -6.34 16.47 10.02
C TYR A 533 -7.72 16.57 9.38
N LEU A 534 -8.00 15.84 8.30
CA LEU A 534 -9.27 15.96 7.59
C LEU A 534 -10.42 15.43 8.43
N PHE A 535 -10.24 14.29 9.10
CA PHE A 535 -11.25 13.76 9.99
C PHE A 535 -11.53 14.72 11.14
N ALA A 536 -10.50 15.34 11.73
CA ALA A 536 -10.69 16.40 12.72
C ALA A 536 -11.54 17.54 12.14
N MET A 537 -11.19 18.08 10.95
CA MET A 537 -11.94 19.17 10.33
C MET A 537 -13.40 18.79 10.03
N ARG A 538 -13.66 17.55 9.57
CA ARG A 538 -15.02 17.02 9.36
C ARG A 538 -15.86 17.04 10.62
N ARG A 539 -15.28 16.67 11.76
CA ARG A 539 -15.99 16.68 13.05
C ARG A 539 -16.41 18.08 13.47
N PHE A 540 -15.60 19.10 13.18
CA PHE A 540 -16.00 20.50 13.37
C PHE A 540 -17.08 20.92 12.35
N ALA A 541 -16.94 20.53 11.07
CA ALA A 541 -17.87 20.87 10.01
C ALA A 541 -19.30 20.34 10.23
N ARG A 542 -19.47 19.21 10.94
CA ARG A 542 -20.80 18.65 11.32
C ARG A 542 -21.70 19.66 12.05
N TYR A 543 -21.12 20.64 12.73
CA TYR A 543 -21.86 21.67 13.47
C TYR A 543 -22.18 22.92 12.64
N SER A 544 -21.78 22.94 11.36
CA SER A 544 -22.00 24.08 10.44
C SER A 544 -21.58 25.43 11.04
N PRO A 545 -20.31 25.57 11.45
CA PRO A 545 -19.82 26.78 12.12
C PRO A 545 -19.94 28.01 11.21
N ASP A 546 -20.38 29.13 11.79
CA ASP A 546 -20.41 30.43 11.12
C ASP A 546 -18.99 30.99 10.98
N PHE A 547 -18.21 30.88 12.07
CA PHE A 547 -16.83 31.36 12.16
C PHE A 547 -15.88 30.24 12.58
N LEU A 548 -14.68 30.25 12.00
CA LEU A 548 -13.52 29.51 12.49
C LEU A 548 -12.52 30.50 13.09
N LEU A 549 -12.39 30.51 14.42
CA LEU A 549 -11.44 31.38 15.11
C LEU A 549 -10.08 30.69 15.23
N HIS A 550 -9.04 31.41 14.82
CA HIS A 550 -7.66 30.97 15.01
C HIS A 550 -7.01 31.76 16.14
N ALA A 551 -7.09 31.22 17.36
CA ALA A 551 -6.64 31.91 18.57
C ALA A 551 -5.16 32.37 18.48
N PRO A 552 -4.78 33.48 19.16
CA PRO A 552 -3.41 33.99 19.13
C PRO A 552 -2.44 33.00 19.80
N SER A 553 -1.16 33.08 19.44
CA SER A 553 -0.09 32.29 20.04
C SER A 553 1.11 33.18 20.35
N ALA A 554 1.73 32.97 21.51
CA ALA A 554 2.92 33.72 21.92
C ALA A 554 4.25 33.06 21.49
N THR A 555 4.21 31.89 20.85
CA THR A 555 5.44 31.19 20.40
C THR A 555 6.18 31.98 19.33
N ALA A 556 7.51 32.04 19.42
CA ALA A 556 8.35 32.64 18.37
C ALA A 556 8.22 31.92 17.02
N ASN A 557 7.83 30.63 17.04
CA ASN A 557 7.60 29.86 15.82
C ASN A 557 6.36 30.30 15.02
N ASN A 558 5.51 31.18 15.59
CA ASN A 558 4.28 31.61 14.93
C ASN A 558 4.54 32.19 13.53
N ALA A 559 5.62 32.97 13.35
CA ALA A 559 5.96 33.59 12.07
C ALA A 559 6.32 32.59 10.96
N TYR A 560 6.66 31.35 11.29
CA TYR A 560 7.06 30.31 10.33
C TYR A 560 5.93 29.33 9.99
N LYS A 561 4.80 29.43 10.70
CA LYS A 561 3.60 28.65 10.41
C LYS A 561 3.03 28.99 9.03
N THR A 562 2.06 28.19 8.59
CA THR A 562 1.40 28.33 7.30
C THR A 562 0.03 29.00 7.41
N LEU A 563 -0.50 29.40 6.26
CA LEU A 563 -1.86 29.94 6.11
C LEU A 563 -2.97 28.87 6.06
N HIS A 564 -2.69 27.64 6.51
CA HIS A 564 -3.68 26.55 6.52
C HIS A 564 -4.99 26.85 7.28
N PRO A 565 -5.12 27.80 8.24
CA PRO A 565 -6.43 28.14 8.82
C PRO A 565 -7.47 28.61 7.79
N LEU A 566 -7.01 29.22 6.68
CA LEU A 566 -7.87 29.55 5.54
C LEU A 566 -8.48 28.28 4.91
N MET A 567 -7.65 27.26 4.72
CA MET A 567 -8.07 25.97 4.21
C MET A 567 -8.99 25.23 5.20
N SER A 568 -8.67 25.25 6.50
CA SER A 568 -9.56 24.71 7.54
C SER A 568 -10.95 25.37 7.48
N ALA A 569 -11.01 26.69 7.30
CA ALA A 569 -12.28 27.42 7.19
C ALA A 569 -13.04 27.06 5.91
N LEU A 570 -12.34 26.93 4.78
CA LEU A 570 -12.92 26.48 3.51
C LEU A 570 -13.55 25.09 3.64
N ILE A 571 -12.83 24.15 4.29
CA ILE A 571 -13.30 22.79 4.53
C ILE A 571 -14.57 22.78 5.40
N MET A 572 -14.66 23.66 6.39
CA MET A 572 -15.83 23.77 7.27
C MET A 572 -16.95 24.65 6.70
N ASN A 573 -16.73 25.31 5.55
CA ASN A 573 -17.58 26.36 5.02
C ASN A 573 -17.82 27.54 6.01
N ALA A 574 -16.80 27.85 6.81
CA ALA A 574 -16.82 28.89 7.83
C ALA A 574 -16.09 30.15 7.39
N VAL A 575 -16.37 31.28 8.04
CA VAL A 575 -15.59 32.52 7.87
C VAL A 575 -14.34 32.44 8.75
N PRO A 576 -13.12 32.51 8.19
CA PRO A 576 -11.91 32.52 9.00
C PRO A 576 -11.79 33.85 9.76
N VAL A 577 -11.47 33.77 11.05
CA VAL A 577 -11.16 34.92 11.91
C VAL A 577 -9.75 34.75 12.45
N LEU A 578 -8.85 35.64 12.02
CA LEU A 578 -7.40 35.50 12.20
C LEU A 578 -6.81 36.68 13.00
N PRO A 579 -5.73 36.45 13.75
CA PRO A 579 -4.99 37.55 14.37
C PRO A 579 -4.21 38.31 13.29
N ASP A 580 -3.97 39.60 13.49
CA ASP A 580 -3.17 40.46 12.59
C ASP A 580 -1.65 40.30 12.77
N THR A 581 -1.20 39.11 13.14
CA THR A 581 0.22 38.79 13.39
C THR A 581 0.76 37.83 12.35
N LYS A 582 2.08 37.77 12.18
CA LYS A 582 2.73 36.83 11.25
C LYS A 582 2.27 35.38 11.46
N PRO A 583 2.03 34.60 10.39
CA PRO A 583 2.16 34.96 8.97
C PRO A 583 0.88 35.59 8.39
N TYR A 584 -0.16 35.82 9.19
CA TYR A 584 -1.49 36.23 8.70
C TYR A 584 -1.54 37.72 8.32
N ASP A 585 -0.59 38.52 8.79
CA ASP A 585 -0.40 39.91 8.38
C ASP A 585 -0.19 40.08 6.87
N GLN A 586 0.35 39.06 6.19
CA GLN A 586 0.61 39.09 4.75
C GLN A 586 -0.66 39.07 3.87
N ILE A 587 -1.84 38.80 4.45
CA ILE A 587 -3.12 38.68 3.73
C ILE A 587 -4.19 39.68 4.20
N LEU A 588 -3.82 40.71 4.97
CA LEU A 588 -4.76 41.70 5.52
C LEU A 588 -5.63 42.38 4.45
N GLU A 589 -5.05 42.63 3.27
CA GLU A 589 -5.71 43.35 2.17
C GLU A 589 -6.50 42.42 1.23
N CYS A 590 -6.39 41.10 1.39
CA CYS A 590 -7.04 40.13 0.50
C CYS A 590 -8.56 40.07 0.70
N GLY A 591 -9.06 40.47 1.88
CA GLY A 591 -10.50 40.39 2.22
C GLY A 591 -11.04 38.95 2.28
N ASN A 592 -10.16 37.98 2.52
CA ASN A 592 -10.47 36.55 2.63
C ASN A 592 -10.63 36.07 4.09
N ALA A 593 -10.49 36.97 5.07
CA ALA A 593 -10.71 36.69 6.48
C ALA A 593 -11.17 37.95 7.24
N VAL A 594 -11.74 37.74 8.43
CA VAL A 594 -11.91 38.80 9.43
C VAL A 594 -10.63 38.87 10.25
N PHE A 595 -10.02 40.04 10.34
CA PHE A 595 -8.80 40.23 11.13
C PHE A 595 -9.07 40.88 12.48
N VAL A 596 -8.41 40.37 13.51
CA VAL A 596 -8.47 40.89 14.87
C VAL A 596 -7.22 41.70 15.14
N HIS A 597 -7.38 43.02 15.19
CA HIS A 597 -6.31 43.95 15.55
C HIS A 597 -6.05 43.94 17.05
N ASP A 598 -4.78 43.95 17.47
CA ASP A 598 -4.40 43.76 18.88
C ASP A 598 -4.99 42.45 19.45
N SER A 599 -4.72 41.36 18.74
CA SER A 599 -5.29 40.03 19.00
C SER A 599 -4.97 39.43 20.37
N ALA A 600 -4.12 40.06 21.18
CA ALA A 600 -3.87 39.67 22.57
C ALA A 600 -4.99 40.11 23.53
N GLN A 601 -5.88 41.02 23.12
CA GLN A 601 -6.93 41.57 23.96
C GLN A 601 -8.30 40.89 23.72
N PRO A 602 -9.00 40.43 24.77
CA PRO A 602 -10.35 39.88 24.62
C PRO A 602 -11.35 40.85 23.96
N LEU A 603 -11.22 42.16 24.24
CA LEU A 603 -12.10 43.17 23.68
C LEU A 603 -12.01 43.26 22.16
N SER A 604 -10.81 43.05 21.59
CA SER A 604 -10.59 43.09 20.16
C SER A 604 -11.32 41.96 19.43
N TRP A 605 -11.27 40.74 19.99
CA TRP A 605 -12.01 39.59 19.46
C TRP A 605 -13.52 39.82 19.48
N TYR A 606 -14.04 40.35 20.60
CA TYR A 606 -15.46 40.69 20.72
C TYR A 606 -15.87 41.72 19.66
N THR A 607 -15.08 42.79 19.51
CA THR A 607 -15.37 43.88 18.56
C THR A 607 -15.38 43.37 17.13
N ALA A 608 -14.37 42.58 16.73
CA ALA A 608 -14.28 41.98 15.40
C ALA A 608 -15.48 41.08 15.08
N LEU A 609 -15.91 40.24 16.04
CA LEU A 609 -17.08 39.38 15.86
C LEU A 609 -18.38 40.18 15.74
N VAL A 610 -18.58 41.19 16.59
CA VAL A 610 -19.77 42.06 16.52
C VAL A 610 -19.83 42.82 15.20
N ASP A 611 -18.69 43.34 14.73
CA ASP A 611 -18.61 44.07 13.47
C ASP A 611 -18.88 43.16 12.28
N ALA A 612 -18.29 41.97 12.24
CA ALA A 612 -18.53 40.97 11.20
C ALA A 612 -20.01 40.55 11.12
N LEU A 613 -20.71 40.51 12.26
CA LEU A 613 -22.12 40.14 12.33
C LEU A 613 -23.09 41.23 11.82
N LYS A 614 -22.62 42.46 11.55
CA LYS A 614 -23.47 43.57 11.07
C LYS A 614 -23.88 43.42 9.60
N ASP A 615 -23.07 42.75 8.78
CA ASP A 615 -23.30 42.59 7.34
C ASP A 615 -23.09 41.14 6.89
N LYS A 616 -24.20 40.41 6.75
CA LYS A 616 -24.18 39.02 6.25
C LYS A 616 -23.65 38.91 4.82
N SER A 617 -23.92 39.90 3.96
CA SER A 617 -23.47 39.86 2.56
C SER A 617 -21.95 39.92 2.44
N SER A 618 -21.31 40.63 3.39
CA SER A 618 -19.85 40.65 3.53
C SER A 618 -19.28 39.28 3.93
N LEU A 619 -19.96 38.51 4.80
CA LEU A 619 -19.50 37.18 5.20
C LEU A 619 -19.46 36.18 4.03
N ASP A 620 -20.45 36.20 3.16
CA ASP A 620 -20.46 35.33 1.96
C ASP A 620 -19.36 35.72 0.98
N GLN A 621 -19.09 37.03 0.81
CA GLN A 621 -17.96 37.51 0.02
C GLN A 621 -16.61 37.06 0.61
N ILE A 622 -16.46 37.08 1.93
CA ILE A 622 -15.24 36.58 2.59
C ILE A 622 -15.05 35.08 2.33
N ARG A 623 -16.11 34.26 2.46
CA ARG A 623 -16.05 32.83 2.13
C ARG A 623 -15.63 32.59 0.68
N GLN A 624 -16.21 33.34 -0.25
CA GLN A 624 -15.87 33.23 -1.67
C GLN A 624 -14.40 33.59 -1.93
N LYS A 625 -13.94 34.75 -1.42
CA LYS A 625 -12.54 35.17 -1.55
C LYS A 625 -11.55 34.20 -0.90
N ASN A 626 -11.94 33.59 0.23
CA ASN A 626 -11.15 32.54 0.85
C ASN A 626 -11.02 31.30 -0.05
N ALA A 627 -12.13 30.85 -0.66
CA ALA A 627 -12.11 29.73 -1.59
C ALA A 627 -11.22 30.01 -2.81
N GLU A 628 -11.32 31.21 -3.39
CA GLU A 628 -10.48 31.67 -4.51
C GLU A 628 -9.00 31.70 -4.10
N TYR A 629 -8.69 32.26 -2.93
CA TYR A 629 -7.32 32.30 -2.40
C TYR A 629 -6.73 30.91 -2.20
N CYS A 630 -7.49 29.98 -1.60
CA CYS A 630 -7.05 28.60 -1.39
C CYS A 630 -6.83 27.87 -2.73
N ALA A 631 -7.71 28.05 -3.71
CA ALA A 631 -7.58 27.43 -5.02
C ALA A 631 -6.32 27.91 -5.77
N GLU A 632 -5.95 29.19 -5.60
CA GLU A 632 -4.76 29.76 -6.22
C GLU A 632 -3.47 29.38 -5.49
N ASN A 633 -3.44 29.52 -4.16
CA ASN A 633 -2.20 29.46 -3.37
C ASN A 633 -1.92 28.06 -2.79
N PHE A 634 -2.94 27.21 -2.68
CA PHE A 634 -2.81 25.84 -2.16
C PHE A 634 -3.15 24.79 -3.21
N SER A 635 -3.14 25.12 -4.51
CA SER A 635 -3.45 24.16 -5.58
C SER A 635 -2.57 22.90 -5.60
N GLY A 636 -1.44 22.91 -4.89
CA GLY A 636 -0.45 21.85 -4.91
C GLY A 636 0.45 21.87 -6.16
N SER A 637 0.25 22.81 -7.09
CA SER A 637 1.08 22.90 -8.31
C SER A 637 2.56 23.17 -7.99
N GLN A 638 2.83 23.95 -6.94
CA GLN A 638 4.21 24.17 -6.48
C GLN A 638 4.82 22.88 -5.90
N ASN A 639 4.07 22.14 -5.08
CA ASN A 639 4.51 20.86 -4.55
C ASN A 639 4.78 19.86 -5.68
N ALA A 640 3.88 19.79 -6.67
CA ALA A 640 4.05 18.96 -7.86
C ALA A 640 5.35 19.29 -8.60
N ALA A 641 5.62 20.57 -8.85
CA ALA A 641 6.84 21.02 -9.52
C ALA A 641 8.11 20.65 -8.74
N VAL A 642 8.09 20.79 -7.41
CA VAL A 642 9.22 20.36 -6.55
C VAL A 642 9.44 18.86 -6.67
N LEU A 643 8.39 18.05 -6.51
CA LEU A 643 8.51 16.59 -6.58
C LEU A 643 8.93 16.10 -7.98
N ASP A 644 8.41 16.70 -9.04
CA ASP A 644 8.84 16.38 -10.41
C ASP A 644 10.30 16.79 -10.66
N SER A 645 10.76 17.92 -10.10
CA SER A 645 12.18 18.34 -10.18
C SER A 645 13.12 17.38 -9.44
N ILE A 646 12.63 16.75 -8.36
CA ILE A 646 13.36 15.71 -7.63
C ILE A 646 13.41 14.43 -8.48
N LEU A 647 12.27 13.98 -9.00
CA LEU A 647 12.18 12.73 -9.76
C LEU A 647 12.94 12.78 -11.10
N THR A 648 12.97 13.93 -11.77
CA THR A 648 13.67 14.08 -13.06
C THR A 648 15.20 14.00 -12.95
N LYS A 649 15.77 14.20 -11.74
CA LYS A 649 17.22 14.04 -11.50
C LYS A 649 17.68 12.59 -11.47
N PHE A 650 16.77 11.63 -11.26
CA PHE A 650 17.09 10.22 -11.03
C PHE A 650 16.25 9.36 -11.99
N ASP A 651 16.85 8.92 -13.11
CA ASP A 651 16.25 8.09 -14.18
C ASP A 651 14.98 7.30 -13.75
N HIS A 652 13.80 7.86 -14.05
CA HIS A 652 12.44 7.26 -13.99
C HIS A 652 12.14 6.26 -12.83
N GLU A 653 11.08 5.46 -12.96
CA GLU A 653 10.74 4.38 -12.01
C GLU A 653 11.90 3.40 -11.86
N ALA A 654 12.26 3.05 -10.61
CA ALA A 654 13.34 2.11 -10.35
C ALA A 654 13.07 0.79 -11.08
N SER A 655 13.91 0.47 -12.07
CA SER A 655 13.77 -0.78 -12.82
C SER A 655 13.84 -1.99 -11.88
N TRP A 656 13.28 -3.12 -12.29
CA TRP A 656 13.35 -4.34 -11.49
C TRP A 656 14.80 -4.75 -11.18
N GLU A 657 15.77 -4.48 -12.07
CA GLU A 657 17.20 -4.71 -11.79
C GLU A 657 17.70 -3.82 -10.66
N THR A 658 17.32 -2.53 -10.67
CA THR A 658 17.66 -1.58 -9.61
C THR A 658 17.07 -2.03 -8.29
N GLN A 659 15.79 -2.38 -8.25
CA GLN A 659 15.12 -2.89 -7.04
C GLN A 659 15.82 -4.17 -6.52
N ALA A 660 16.10 -5.13 -7.39
CA ALA A 660 16.77 -6.38 -7.01
C ALA A 660 18.21 -6.18 -6.51
N ASN A 661 18.94 -5.22 -7.09
CA ASN A 661 20.28 -4.86 -6.64
C ASN A 661 20.23 -4.17 -5.26
N ARG A 662 19.26 -3.30 -5.03
CA ARG A 662 19.01 -2.66 -3.73
C ARG A 662 18.68 -3.66 -2.64
N LEU A 663 17.76 -4.60 -2.89
CA LEU A 663 17.44 -5.69 -1.95
C LEU A 663 18.64 -6.60 -1.65
N HIS A 664 19.49 -6.88 -2.65
CA HIS A 664 20.73 -7.63 -2.40
C HIS A 664 21.72 -6.86 -1.52
N LYS A 665 21.88 -5.56 -1.76
CA LYS A 665 22.71 -4.68 -0.91
C LYS A 665 22.15 -4.63 0.51
N PHE A 666 20.84 -4.52 0.67
CA PHE A 666 20.15 -4.61 1.95
C PHE A 666 20.48 -5.91 2.69
N ALA A 667 20.27 -7.06 2.06
CA ALA A 667 20.56 -8.36 2.67
C ALA A 667 22.05 -8.54 3.03
N SER A 668 22.96 -7.87 2.32
CA SER A 668 24.39 -7.84 2.69
C SER A 668 24.68 -6.87 3.84
N TRP A 669 23.96 -5.75 3.92
CA TRP A 669 24.10 -4.73 4.96
C TRP A 669 23.51 -5.23 6.29
N SER A 670 22.31 -5.80 6.27
CA SER A 670 21.63 -6.34 7.47
C SER A 670 22.46 -7.43 8.13
N ARG A 671 23.02 -8.37 7.36
CA ARG A 671 23.93 -9.42 7.86
C ARG A 671 25.21 -8.88 8.49
N LYS A 672 25.66 -7.68 8.14
CA LYS A 672 26.88 -7.06 8.71
C LYS A 672 26.62 -6.35 10.03
N ILE A 673 25.39 -5.91 10.29
CA ILE A 673 25.04 -5.02 11.43
C ILE A 673 24.34 -5.78 12.55
N ASN A 674 24.29 -7.12 12.51
CA ASN A 674 23.70 -7.98 13.54
C ASN A 674 24.01 -7.48 14.96
N GLY A 675 23.04 -6.78 15.58
CA GLY A 675 23.17 -6.24 16.93
C GLY A 675 22.47 -4.91 17.24
N VAL A 676 22.09 -4.07 16.25
CA VAL A 676 21.48 -2.76 16.56
C VAL A 676 20.18 -2.55 15.78
N GLY A 677 19.04 -2.72 16.48
CA GLY A 677 17.86 -1.88 16.29
C GLY A 677 17.12 -1.89 14.95
N ALA A 678 17.30 -2.87 14.07
CA ALA A 678 16.37 -3.06 12.96
C ALA A 678 15.06 -3.64 13.50
N GLY A 679 14.17 -2.76 13.99
CA GLY A 679 12.88 -3.14 14.56
C GLY A 679 12.09 -4.03 13.60
N ASN A 680 11.55 -5.14 14.13
CA ASN A 680 10.55 -6.07 13.57
C ASN A 680 10.55 -6.38 12.06
N ALA A 681 11.58 -6.01 11.30
CA ALA A 681 11.77 -6.42 9.93
C ALA A 681 12.03 -7.92 9.97
N SER A 682 10.96 -8.70 9.83
CA SER A 682 11.10 -10.10 9.50
C SER A 682 12.04 -10.13 8.29
N THR A 683 13.22 -10.67 8.49
CA THR A 683 14.20 -10.77 7.41
C THR A 683 13.72 -11.78 6.37
N THR A 684 12.72 -12.59 6.72
CA THR A 684 12.07 -13.64 5.93
C THR A 684 11.42 -13.11 4.66
N PRO A 685 10.50 -12.10 4.65
CA PRO A 685 9.84 -11.62 3.42
C PRO A 685 10.79 -10.83 2.51
N ALA A 686 11.77 -10.09 3.02
CA ALA A 686 12.77 -9.43 2.19
C ALA A 686 13.73 -10.44 1.55
N ILE A 687 14.07 -11.53 2.26
CA ILE A 687 14.85 -12.67 1.74
C ILE A 687 14.00 -13.53 0.79
N GLU A 688 12.70 -13.67 1.02
CA GLU A 688 11.74 -14.35 0.14
C GLU A 688 11.43 -13.51 -1.09
N GLN A 689 11.30 -12.19 -1.01
CA GLN A 689 11.23 -11.30 -2.17
C GLN A 689 12.55 -11.35 -2.93
N ALA A 690 13.70 -11.26 -2.26
CA ALA A 690 15.00 -11.49 -2.89
C ALA A 690 15.13 -12.93 -3.45
N GLY A 691 14.41 -13.90 -2.89
CA GLY A 691 14.33 -15.32 -3.25
C GLY A 691 13.37 -15.61 -4.41
N GLU A 692 12.25 -14.91 -4.50
CA GLU A 692 11.28 -14.84 -5.60
C GLU A 692 11.91 -14.08 -6.76
N LEU A 693 12.62 -12.98 -6.48
CA LEU A 693 13.49 -12.27 -7.41
C LEU A 693 14.68 -13.13 -7.83
N ALA A 694 15.21 -13.98 -6.94
CA ALA A 694 16.22 -14.98 -7.28
C ALA A 694 15.62 -16.14 -8.10
N ASN A 695 14.34 -16.49 -7.91
CA ASN A 695 13.60 -17.45 -8.73
C ASN A 695 13.28 -16.86 -10.11
N PHE A 696 12.97 -15.56 -10.19
CA PHE A 696 12.88 -14.81 -11.45
C PHE A 696 14.26 -14.72 -12.13
N ARG A 697 15.34 -14.48 -11.36
CA ARG A 697 16.74 -14.61 -11.83
C ARG A 697 17.12 -16.05 -12.19
N ARG A 698 16.51 -17.09 -11.62
CA ARG A 698 16.73 -18.50 -12.02
C ARG A 698 16.03 -18.82 -13.32
N ILE A 699 14.89 -18.18 -13.57
CA ILE A 699 14.19 -18.22 -14.86
C ILE A 699 14.99 -17.44 -15.94
N HIS A 700 15.77 -16.41 -15.55
CA HIS A 700 16.46 -15.50 -16.50
C HIS A 700 18.00 -15.42 -16.46
N ARG A 701 18.74 -16.10 -15.57
CA ARG A 701 20.22 -16.08 -15.54
C ARG A 701 20.84 -17.36 -14.99
N TYR A 702 21.51 -18.08 -15.87
CA TYR A 702 22.80 -18.69 -15.56
C TYR A 702 23.86 -18.02 -16.43
N SER A 703 24.70 -17.17 -15.84
CA SER A 703 25.85 -16.56 -16.50
C SER A 703 27.10 -16.70 -15.62
N TRP A 704 28.21 -16.94 -16.30
CA TRP A 704 29.44 -17.62 -15.90
C TRP A 704 30.23 -17.05 -14.71
N ARG A 705 29.97 -15.81 -14.27
CA ARG A 705 30.76 -15.14 -13.20
C ARG A 705 30.57 -15.74 -11.80
N HIS A 706 29.55 -16.58 -11.58
CA HIS A 706 29.29 -17.22 -10.28
C HIS A 706 29.71 -18.70 -10.20
N ARG A 707 30.49 -19.22 -11.15
CA ARG A 707 30.89 -20.65 -11.19
C ARG A 707 31.77 -21.13 -10.02
N ILE A 708 32.30 -20.24 -9.19
CA ILE A 708 33.16 -20.62 -8.05
C ILE A 708 32.38 -20.75 -6.73
N LEU A 709 31.23 -20.06 -6.57
CA LEU A 709 30.53 -19.94 -5.28
C LEU A 709 29.00 -20.18 -5.33
N SER A 710 28.41 -20.52 -6.47
CA SER A 710 26.96 -20.81 -6.56
C SER A 710 26.63 -22.30 -6.45
N ALA A 711 25.49 -22.60 -5.82
CA ALA A 711 24.90 -23.93 -5.83
C ALA A 711 24.72 -24.43 -7.27
N ARG A 712 24.98 -25.73 -7.48
CA ARG A 712 25.01 -26.41 -8.77
C ARG A 712 23.76 -26.11 -9.59
N SER A 713 23.91 -25.40 -10.70
CA SER A 713 22.93 -25.38 -11.77
C SER A 713 22.93 -26.70 -12.50
N ASN A 714 21.80 -27.38 -12.60
CA ASN A 714 21.63 -28.30 -13.70
C ASN A 714 20.28 -28.01 -14.32
N LEU A 715 20.31 -27.31 -15.46
CA LEU A 715 19.10 -26.91 -16.16
C LEU A 715 18.34 -28.09 -16.74
N TRP A 716 18.92 -29.30 -16.73
CA TRP A 716 18.32 -30.50 -17.30
C TRP A 716 16.87 -30.76 -16.85
N ASN A 717 16.58 -30.57 -15.56
CA ASN A 717 15.23 -30.81 -15.02
C ASN A 717 14.23 -29.68 -15.37
N LEU A 718 14.70 -28.57 -15.93
CA LEU A 718 13.92 -27.40 -16.29
C LEU A 718 13.69 -27.27 -17.80
N ILE A 719 14.44 -28.01 -18.64
CA ILE A 719 14.25 -27.97 -20.09
C ILE A 719 13.10 -28.88 -20.49
N SER A 720 12.36 -28.47 -21.53
CA SER A 720 11.25 -29.26 -22.10
C SER A 720 11.70 -30.67 -22.50
N PRO A 721 10.87 -31.72 -22.29
CA PRO A 721 11.16 -33.08 -22.77
C PRO A 721 11.48 -33.16 -24.28
N GLN A 722 11.07 -32.15 -25.06
CA GLN A 722 11.35 -32.06 -26.49
C GLN A 722 12.86 -31.93 -26.82
N PHE A 723 13.69 -31.54 -25.85
CA PHE A 723 15.15 -31.50 -25.98
C PHE A 723 15.83 -32.83 -25.64
N ALA A 724 15.08 -33.89 -25.31
CA ALA A 724 15.62 -35.21 -24.94
C ALA A 724 16.55 -35.79 -26.01
N ARG A 725 16.24 -35.57 -27.28
CA ARG A 725 17.01 -36.08 -28.41
C ARG A 725 18.42 -35.47 -28.50
N LEU A 726 18.56 -34.17 -28.24
CA LEU A 726 19.87 -33.50 -28.17
C LEU A 726 20.74 -34.11 -27.07
N LYS A 727 20.13 -34.48 -25.94
CA LYS A 727 20.86 -35.14 -24.84
C LYS A 727 21.32 -36.53 -25.24
N SER A 728 20.43 -37.37 -25.76
CA SER A 728 20.80 -38.73 -26.17
C SER A 728 21.93 -38.70 -27.21
N PHE A 729 21.82 -37.82 -28.21
CA PHE A 729 22.87 -37.64 -29.21
C PHE A 729 24.19 -37.16 -28.58
N SER A 730 24.13 -36.17 -27.68
CA SER A 730 25.34 -35.67 -27.01
C SER A 730 25.98 -36.70 -26.06
N ASP A 731 25.17 -37.58 -25.45
CA ASP A 731 25.64 -38.72 -24.64
C ASP A 731 26.35 -39.75 -25.56
N GLU A 732 25.78 -40.08 -26.72
CA GLU A 732 26.35 -41.00 -27.73
C GLU A 732 27.68 -40.49 -28.31
N GLN A 733 27.79 -39.19 -28.58
CA GLN A 733 29.02 -38.56 -29.08
C GLN A 733 30.09 -38.36 -27.99
N GLY A 734 29.80 -38.73 -26.73
CA GLY A 734 30.71 -38.52 -25.61
C GLY A 734 30.95 -37.05 -25.25
N TRP A 735 30.09 -36.14 -25.72
CA TRP A 735 30.17 -34.71 -25.39
C TRP A 735 29.78 -34.46 -23.93
N ARG A 736 28.89 -35.29 -23.38
CA ARG A 736 28.50 -35.26 -21.98
C ARG A 736 29.21 -36.35 -21.18
N LEU A 737 30.03 -35.93 -20.21
CA LEU A 737 30.68 -36.83 -19.26
C LEU A 737 29.82 -37.10 -18.02
N ASN A 738 30.16 -38.16 -17.28
CA ASN A 738 29.55 -38.43 -15.98
C ASN A 738 29.82 -37.28 -15.01
N GLY A 739 28.74 -36.68 -14.48
CA GLY A 739 28.81 -35.53 -13.55
C GLY A 739 28.71 -34.16 -14.22
N SER A 740 28.49 -34.09 -15.53
CA SER A 740 28.31 -32.82 -16.26
C SER A 740 26.97 -32.16 -15.97
N SER A 741 26.99 -30.83 -15.88
CA SER A 741 25.80 -29.97 -15.77
C SER A 741 25.43 -29.38 -17.13
N LEU A 742 24.12 -29.29 -17.40
CA LEU A 742 23.61 -28.47 -18.50
C LEU A 742 23.48 -27.02 -17.99
N GLU A 743 24.13 -26.09 -18.68
CA GLU A 743 24.20 -24.67 -18.33
C GLU A 743 24.01 -23.79 -19.58
N LEU A 744 23.80 -22.49 -19.38
CA LEU A 744 23.82 -21.51 -20.48
C LEU A 744 25.25 -21.02 -20.74
N SER A 745 25.54 -20.72 -22.01
CA SER A 745 26.77 -20.07 -22.46
C SER A 745 26.87 -18.63 -21.95
N ASP A 746 28.01 -17.97 -22.19
CA ASP A 746 28.04 -16.51 -22.19
C ASP A 746 27.12 -15.97 -23.31
N SER A 747 26.66 -14.73 -23.13
CA SER A 747 25.79 -14.10 -24.14
C SER A 747 26.53 -13.94 -25.47
N LEU A 748 25.96 -14.52 -26.52
CA LEU A 748 26.40 -14.35 -27.91
C LEU A 748 26.28 -12.90 -28.40
N HIS A 749 25.57 -12.03 -27.66
CA HIS A 749 25.53 -10.59 -27.96
C HIS A 749 26.90 -9.92 -27.78
N ASN A 750 27.71 -10.41 -26.83
CA ASN A 750 28.96 -9.78 -26.42
C ASN A 750 30.22 -10.44 -27.00
N ILE A 751 30.06 -11.50 -27.79
CA ILE A 751 31.18 -12.25 -28.40
C ILE A 751 30.87 -12.56 -29.87
N PRO A 752 31.89 -12.66 -30.75
CA PRO A 752 31.66 -12.92 -32.17
C PRO A 752 30.92 -14.24 -32.43
N PHE A 753 31.27 -15.28 -31.67
CA PHE A 753 30.65 -16.60 -31.70
C PHE A 753 31.06 -17.44 -30.49
N ARG A 754 30.27 -18.47 -30.20
CA ARG A 754 30.62 -19.58 -29.31
C ARG A 754 31.10 -20.76 -30.17
N GLU A 755 32.33 -21.21 -29.96
CA GLU A 755 32.94 -22.29 -30.75
C GLU A 755 33.01 -23.61 -29.98
N TYR A 756 32.60 -24.70 -30.63
CA TYR A 756 32.72 -26.07 -30.15
C TYR A 756 33.55 -26.90 -31.11
N ARG A 757 34.64 -27.51 -30.62
CA ARG A 757 35.39 -28.51 -31.39
C ARG A 757 34.71 -29.86 -31.21
N ILE A 758 34.36 -30.50 -32.32
CA ILE A 758 33.67 -31.78 -32.34
C ILE A 758 34.44 -32.79 -33.19
N SER A 759 34.39 -34.06 -32.77
CA SER A 759 34.81 -35.23 -33.55
C SER A 759 33.53 -35.98 -33.92
N PRO A 760 32.90 -35.60 -35.03
CA PRO A 760 31.50 -35.90 -35.28
C PRO A 760 31.30 -37.20 -36.08
N PRO A 761 30.07 -37.72 -36.20
CA PRO A 761 29.82 -38.96 -36.93
C PRO A 761 30.15 -38.84 -38.42
N THR A 762 30.78 -39.89 -38.97
CA THR A 762 31.11 -39.99 -40.41
C THR A 762 29.83 -40.12 -41.23
N GLY A 763 29.74 -39.39 -42.34
CA GLY A 763 28.58 -39.43 -43.23
C GLY A 763 28.29 -38.08 -43.86
N LYS A 764 27.18 -38.00 -44.60
CA LYS A 764 26.67 -36.75 -45.16
C LYS A 764 25.74 -36.08 -44.15
N TRP A 765 26.00 -34.83 -43.80
CA TRP A 765 25.18 -34.09 -42.84
C TRP A 765 24.12 -33.25 -43.53
N THR A 766 22.91 -33.28 -42.99
CA THR A 766 21.75 -32.58 -43.56
C THR A 766 21.18 -31.51 -42.66
N ALA A 767 21.34 -31.61 -41.34
CA ALA A 767 20.87 -30.58 -40.41
C ALA A 767 21.65 -30.57 -39.08
N LEU A 768 21.60 -29.42 -38.40
CA LEU A 768 22.09 -29.23 -37.04
C LEU A 768 20.95 -28.67 -36.17
N TYR A 769 20.70 -29.25 -35.01
CA TYR A 769 19.77 -28.71 -34.02
C TYR A 769 20.51 -28.13 -32.83
N VAL A 770 20.20 -26.88 -32.48
CA VAL A 770 20.79 -26.18 -31.34
C VAL A 770 19.70 -25.71 -30.39
N ALA A 771 19.94 -25.85 -29.09
CA ALA A 771 19.09 -25.25 -28.07
C ALA A 771 19.58 -23.82 -27.75
N LEU A 772 18.68 -22.84 -27.85
CA LEU A 772 18.97 -21.42 -27.62
C LEU A 772 17.89 -20.78 -26.74
N THR A 773 18.23 -19.68 -26.06
CA THR A 773 17.28 -18.79 -25.38
C THR A 773 17.68 -17.32 -25.54
N VAL A 774 16.75 -16.38 -25.35
CA VAL A 774 16.99 -14.93 -25.48
C VAL A 774 16.33 -14.14 -24.34
N ASP A 775 16.91 -13.00 -23.99
CA ASP A 775 16.38 -12.11 -22.96
C ASP A 775 15.30 -11.18 -23.53
N PHE A 776 14.07 -11.27 -23.00
CA PHE A 776 12.92 -10.35 -23.14
C PHE A 776 12.40 -10.00 -24.56
N ILE A 777 13.26 -9.88 -25.58
CA ILE A 777 12.93 -9.38 -26.93
C ILE A 777 13.55 -10.29 -27.99
N LYS A 778 12.70 -10.94 -28.80
CA LYS A 778 13.13 -11.70 -29.98
C LYS A 778 13.38 -10.76 -31.16
N GLN A 779 14.54 -10.09 -31.19
CA GLN A 779 14.90 -9.17 -32.26
C GLN A 779 16.34 -9.40 -32.74
N GLY A 780 16.51 -9.64 -34.04
CA GLY A 780 17.80 -9.87 -34.67
C GLY A 780 17.93 -11.28 -35.23
N GLN A 781 19.17 -11.73 -35.45
CA GLN A 781 19.46 -13.01 -36.08
C GLN A 781 20.34 -13.89 -35.19
N VAL A 782 20.12 -15.20 -35.27
CA VAL A 782 20.99 -16.23 -34.70
C VAL A 782 21.45 -17.16 -35.82
N GLY A 783 22.68 -17.65 -35.74
CA GLY A 783 23.24 -18.47 -36.81
C GLY A 783 24.29 -19.46 -36.36
N VAL A 784 24.63 -20.35 -37.28
CA VAL A 784 25.64 -21.39 -37.11
C VAL A 784 26.63 -21.39 -38.28
N GLU A 785 27.90 -21.64 -37.99
CA GLU A 785 28.94 -21.92 -38.98
C GLU A 785 29.56 -23.29 -38.72
N LEU A 786 29.86 -24.02 -39.80
CA LEU A 786 30.64 -25.25 -39.74
C LEU A 786 31.99 -25.02 -40.41
N VAL A 787 33.06 -25.19 -39.64
CA VAL A 787 34.44 -24.95 -40.07
C VAL A 787 35.18 -26.28 -40.18
N SER A 788 35.75 -26.54 -41.37
CA SER A 788 36.50 -27.76 -41.66
C SER A 788 37.85 -27.80 -40.91
N PRO A 789 38.54 -28.96 -40.92
CA PRO A 789 39.90 -29.08 -40.36
C PRO A 789 40.90 -28.10 -40.99
N GLU A 790 40.70 -27.72 -42.25
CA GLU A 790 41.54 -26.76 -43.00
C GLU A 790 41.14 -25.28 -42.77
N ASP A 791 40.44 -24.96 -41.67
CA ASP A 791 39.99 -23.60 -41.31
C ASP A 791 39.00 -22.94 -42.30
N ASN A 792 38.38 -23.71 -43.20
CA ASN A 792 37.40 -23.20 -44.15
C ASN A 792 35.97 -23.27 -43.61
N VAL A 793 35.22 -22.17 -43.64
CA VAL A 793 33.77 -22.16 -43.36
C VAL A 793 33.04 -22.85 -44.51
N LYS A 794 32.46 -24.02 -44.25
CA LYS A 794 31.75 -24.84 -45.25
C LYS A 794 30.24 -24.59 -45.26
N ASN A 795 29.68 -24.10 -44.16
CA ASN A 795 28.29 -23.65 -44.08
C ASN A 795 28.23 -22.41 -43.17
N HIS A 796 27.40 -21.43 -43.54
CA HIS A 796 27.08 -20.24 -42.74
C HIS A 796 25.58 -19.97 -42.90
N ILE A 797 24.83 -20.12 -41.81
CA ILE A 797 23.36 -20.04 -41.82
C ILE A 797 22.94 -19.09 -40.72
N ALA A 798 22.07 -18.12 -41.05
CA ALA A 798 21.47 -17.21 -40.08
C ALA A 798 19.96 -17.16 -40.27
N ILE A 799 19.22 -17.18 -39.17
CA ILE A 799 17.76 -17.14 -39.14
C ILE A 799 17.27 -16.03 -38.21
N ASP A 800 16.09 -15.48 -38.52
CA ASP A 800 15.47 -14.44 -37.72
C ASP A 800 14.91 -15.01 -36.41
N ILE A 801 15.33 -14.44 -35.27
CA ILE A 801 14.97 -14.88 -33.93
C ILE A 801 13.47 -14.65 -33.65
N GLN A 802 12.85 -13.62 -34.24
CA GLN A 802 11.46 -13.25 -33.98
C GLN A 802 10.48 -14.39 -34.28
N ARG A 803 10.82 -15.24 -35.25
CA ARG A 803 9.96 -16.33 -35.74
C ARG A 803 10.22 -17.67 -35.05
N LEU A 804 11.16 -17.74 -34.11
CA LEU A 804 11.57 -19.00 -33.49
C LEU A 804 10.75 -19.34 -32.25
N ASP A 805 10.36 -20.61 -32.14
CA ASP A 805 9.86 -21.21 -30.90
C ASP A 805 11.05 -21.73 -30.08
N LEU A 806 11.42 -21.00 -29.04
CA LEU A 806 12.56 -21.32 -28.17
C LEU A 806 12.25 -22.44 -27.17
N THR A 807 11.02 -22.94 -27.13
CA THR A 807 10.65 -24.11 -26.32
C THR A 807 11.04 -25.44 -26.97
N ARG A 808 11.66 -25.39 -28.15
CA ARG A 808 12.08 -26.54 -28.97
C ARG A 808 13.51 -26.35 -29.51
N PRO A 809 14.23 -27.44 -29.84
CA PRO A 809 15.49 -27.33 -30.56
C PRO A 809 15.33 -26.63 -31.91
N ILE A 810 16.22 -25.69 -32.22
CA ILE A 810 16.20 -24.89 -33.45
C ILE A 810 17.00 -25.61 -34.52
N ARG A 811 16.36 -25.85 -35.67
CA ARG A 811 16.95 -26.53 -36.82
C ARG A 811 17.68 -25.56 -37.75
N PHE A 812 18.88 -25.93 -38.17
CA PHE A 812 19.65 -25.29 -39.23
C PHE A 812 19.94 -26.33 -40.33
N ASP A 813 19.43 -26.12 -41.54
CA ASP A 813 19.63 -27.03 -42.67
C ASP A 813 21.00 -26.83 -43.33
N LEU A 814 21.79 -27.90 -43.39
CA LEU A 814 23.17 -27.88 -43.88
C LEU A 814 23.23 -28.24 -45.36
N GLN A 815 24.09 -27.56 -46.11
CA GLN A 815 24.29 -27.85 -47.54
C GLN A 815 25.55 -28.69 -47.76
N ASP A 816 25.38 -29.91 -48.29
CA ASP A 816 26.41 -30.81 -48.84
C ASP A 816 27.72 -30.91 -48.04
N ILE A 817 27.64 -31.30 -46.76
CA ILE A 817 28.82 -31.62 -45.94
C ILE A 817 29.03 -33.13 -45.89
N THR A 818 30.19 -33.60 -46.34
CA THR A 818 30.64 -34.99 -46.14
C THR A 818 31.85 -35.01 -45.23
N VAL A 819 31.74 -35.68 -44.09
CA VAL A 819 32.83 -35.78 -43.09
C VAL A 819 33.52 -37.13 -43.18
N LYS A 820 34.86 -37.12 -43.22
CA LYS A 820 35.66 -38.35 -43.23
C LYS A 820 35.96 -38.83 -41.80
N PRO A 821 36.22 -40.15 -41.60
CA PRO A 821 36.59 -40.68 -40.30
C PRO A 821 37.81 -39.97 -39.71
N GLY A 822 37.72 -39.55 -38.44
CA GLY A 822 38.82 -38.94 -37.69
C GLY A 822 39.04 -37.44 -37.91
N GLU A 823 38.20 -36.76 -38.71
CA GLU A 823 38.29 -35.31 -38.88
C GLU A 823 37.76 -34.56 -37.64
N SER A 824 38.43 -33.45 -37.30
CA SER A 824 38.03 -32.53 -36.21
C SER A 824 37.44 -31.26 -36.81
N TRP A 825 36.15 -31.04 -36.57
CA TRP A 825 35.40 -29.91 -37.09
C TRP A 825 35.09 -28.91 -35.97
N ARG A 826 34.78 -27.66 -36.34
CA ARG A 826 34.26 -26.67 -35.39
C ARG A 826 32.87 -26.22 -35.76
N VAL A 827 32.01 -26.14 -34.75
CA VAL A 827 30.69 -25.50 -34.83
C VAL A 827 30.78 -24.16 -34.14
N ARG A 828 30.48 -23.07 -34.85
CA ARG A 828 30.38 -21.73 -34.27
C ARG A 828 28.92 -21.34 -34.22
N VAL A 829 28.42 -20.93 -33.06
CA VAL A 829 27.08 -20.38 -32.89
C VAL A 829 27.21 -18.89 -32.62
N PHE A 830 26.54 -18.05 -33.39
CA PHE A 830 26.65 -16.59 -33.31
C PHE A 830 25.28 -15.94 -33.25
N ALA A 831 25.23 -14.70 -32.76
CA ALA A 831 24.03 -13.90 -32.77
C ALA A 831 24.34 -12.44 -33.13
N LYS A 832 23.47 -11.83 -33.94
CA LYS A 832 23.42 -10.40 -34.21
C LYS A 832 22.07 -9.88 -33.75
N SER A 833 21.98 -9.62 -32.44
CA SER A 833 20.75 -9.31 -31.72
C SER A 833 20.93 -8.05 -30.88
N LYS A 834 19.86 -7.29 -30.64
CA LYS A 834 19.86 -6.16 -29.68
C LYS A 834 19.69 -6.61 -28.23
N ALA A 835 19.23 -7.86 -28.03
CA ALA A 835 19.09 -8.49 -26.73
C ALA A 835 20.08 -9.66 -26.56
N PRO A 836 20.47 -10.01 -25.33
CA PRO A 836 21.29 -11.19 -25.04
C PRO A 836 20.69 -12.49 -25.63
N VAL A 837 21.53 -13.30 -26.26
CA VAL A 837 21.20 -14.62 -26.82
C VAL A 837 22.16 -15.63 -26.23
N TYR A 838 21.65 -16.78 -25.78
CA TYR A 838 22.43 -17.81 -25.10
C TYR A 838 22.22 -19.18 -25.74
N VAL A 839 23.27 -20.01 -25.73
CA VAL A 839 23.23 -21.42 -26.14
C VAL A 839 23.24 -22.28 -24.89
N TYR A 840 22.51 -23.39 -24.89
CA TYR A 840 22.68 -24.40 -23.85
C TYR A 840 23.92 -25.25 -24.15
N GLU A 841 24.74 -25.53 -23.15
CA GLU A 841 25.99 -26.30 -23.30
C GLU A 841 26.29 -27.16 -22.07
N PHE A 842 27.09 -28.21 -22.26
CA PHE A 842 27.55 -29.05 -21.16
C PHE A 842 28.87 -28.56 -20.59
N ILE A 843 28.93 -28.55 -19.26
CA ILE A 843 30.14 -28.23 -18.51
C ILE A 843 30.65 -29.50 -17.87
N ASN A 844 31.63 -30.10 -18.53
CA ASN A 844 32.33 -31.28 -18.02
C ASN A 844 33.35 -30.84 -16.94
N ARG A 845 33.19 -31.33 -15.71
CA ARG A 845 34.08 -31.01 -14.57
C ARG A 845 34.71 -32.30 -14.03
N LYS A 846 36.03 -32.35 -13.85
CA LYS A 846 36.71 -33.51 -13.21
C LYS A 846 36.76 -33.34 -11.69
N TRP A 847 36.65 -34.45 -10.96
CA TRP A 847 36.61 -34.53 -9.48
C TRP A 847 37.89 -33.93 -8.85
N PHE A 848 37.74 -33.19 -7.74
CA PHE A 848 38.74 -32.33 -7.06
C PHE A 848 39.12 -30.98 -7.71
N GLY A 849 38.18 -30.36 -8.45
CA GLY A 849 37.90 -28.94 -8.24
C GLY A 849 38.86 -27.87 -8.77
N LEU A 850 39.81 -28.15 -9.67
CA LEU A 850 40.70 -27.08 -10.21
C LEU A 850 40.99 -27.13 -11.73
N ARG A 851 40.32 -27.98 -12.52
CA ARG A 851 40.40 -27.90 -14.00
C ARG A 851 39.03 -28.03 -14.66
N PHE A 852 38.56 -26.94 -15.27
CA PHE A 852 37.44 -26.95 -16.21
C PHE A 852 37.95 -27.46 -17.55
N SER A 853 37.35 -28.50 -18.12
CA SER A 853 37.51 -28.75 -19.56
C SER A 853 36.70 -27.71 -20.35
N ALA A 854 37.09 -27.48 -21.60
CA ALA A 854 36.33 -26.63 -22.50
C ALA A 854 34.85 -27.09 -22.53
N PRO A 855 33.88 -26.16 -22.53
CA PRO A 855 32.47 -26.48 -22.69
C PRO A 855 32.23 -27.28 -23.97
N THR A 856 31.35 -28.25 -23.86
CA THR A 856 30.97 -29.16 -24.94
C THR A 856 29.55 -28.87 -25.38
N PRO A 857 29.21 -29.11 -26.65
CA PRO A 857 27.94 -28.69 -27.18
C PRO A 857 26.77 -29.54 -26.65
N PHE A 858 25.60 -28.91 -26.52
CA PHE A 858 24.31 -29.59 -26.37
C PHE A 858 23.50 -29.37 -27.66
N MET A 859 23.72 -30.26 -28.62
CA MET A 859 23.19 -30.16 -29.98
C MET A 859 22.99 -31.56 -30.58
N GLU A 860 22.33 -31.62 -31.73
CA GLU A 860 22.15 -32.85 -32.51
C GLU A 860 22.57 -32.60 -33.96
N LEU A 861 23.39 -33.49 -34.52
CA LEU A 861 23.70 -33.51 -35.96
C LEU A 861 22.90 -34.63 -36.64
N VAL A 862 22.22 -34.28 -37.72
CA VAL A 862 21.47 -35.24 -38.54
C VAL A 862 22.32 -35.65 -39.73
N THR A 863 22.52 -36.97 -39.87
CA THR A 863 23.20 -37.59 -41.00
C THR A 863 22.19 -38.31 -41.91
N GLU A 864 22.46 -38.34 -43.21
CA GLU A 864 21.75 -39.15 -44.21
C GLU A 864 22.03 -40.65 -44.09
#